data_AF-A0A2T3J4H5-F1
#
_entry.id   AF-A0A2T3J4H5-F1
#
_cell.length_a   1.000
_cell.length_b   1.000
_cell.length_c   1.000
_cell.angle_alpha   90.00
_cell.angle_beta   90.00
_cell.angle_gamma   90.00
#
_symmetry.space_group_name_H-M   'P 1'
#
loop_
_entity.id
_entity.type
_entity.pdbx_description
1 polymer ?
#
loop_
_entity_poly.entity_id
_entity_poly.type
_entity_poly.pdbx_seq_one_letter_code
_entity_poly.pdbx_strand_id
1 'polypeptide(L)'
;MSDVVQGTFTYRVMKGKIKAPNDKRFCVDKWNKEWAKFEGNASARDQKVYKAGIIIDSLLTEVRGKLAELYTQAPKTTYEKLMLSYVASSNRTTAVAFKVAMREATANLQAAMIETNVTGDKHSLAEVAHIAVDGYQLAIRGCLGKIEKGEKLPVSENPIDEISFVNQESGLSQLYWTYLHLWQCILWSDYHLIELDEEHKVYSIKQPYSPYEISFLSSANRNNRLSGQNTVMALNPSIRSKFLGDKLVMMKRVNKKRVAYVQEIKIVGDVLITANTEWRIKELELQSHFPKEWFTNDYGKGFSLKEGLDVFRCVMLMANTLKEKFPENDSVFNISKLNEFCPTVPVFSLKRALCDATGLTADKVDAILEFMTIKASPTSDLWCQPLIKTSKNEYAILVSALCSPSVIRVFERWATDFGLNLRDKGYTYEETVIQELNDALSNNPLVTDFDKAVSDTVKVGGGEEEIDLLTRVGDLIIVGDSKSIVTTDSEISKYNTADTLAHAGEQVVRKTKFLQDNLQAAFEFLGWDYDASTDYKFAQCILNSGRIFVGHEFDGVPVIDEKILKAYFTSDKVRLFSLASKQRTKTIAWLQLYSNLEEMTSNFQKYALNPPQINEDADSFEYNENKFPYMTEDSYKVFKDYLVLKDIDPITILDREHDFPIIKSADFDVEVAGVKVGM
;
A
#
# COMPACT_ATOMS: atom_id res chain seq x y z
N MET A 1 19.88 2.53 6.09
CA MET A 1 19.98 1.35 6.99
C MET A 1 21.46 1.00 7.11
N SER A 2 21.97 0.55 8.26
CA SER A 2 23.28 -0.12 8.26
C SER A 2 23.12 -1.45 7.53
N ASP A 3 23.90 -1.70 6.49
CA ASP A 3 23.85 -2.95 5.74
C ASP A 3 23.85 -4.15 6.69
N VAL A 4 22.82 -5.00 6.57
CA VAL A 4 22.76 -6.22 7.39
C VAL A 4 23.86 -7.14 6.89
N VAL A 5 25.00 -7.08 7.56
CA VAL A 5 26.20 -7.84 7.18
C VAL A 5 25.86 -9.33 7.16
N GLN A 6 26.23 -9.99 6.06
CA GLN A 6 26.03 -11.43 5.93
C GLN A 6 26.65 -12.18 7.11
N GLY A 7 25.90 -13.12 7.67
CA GLY A 7 26.38 -13.97 8.75
C GLY A 7 26.11 -13.47 10.16
N THR A 8 25.58 -12.26 10.35
CA THR A 8 25.07 -11.77 11.65
C THR A 8 23.88 -12.58 12.18
N PHE A 9 23.58 -12.43 13.47
CA PHE A 9 22.43 -13.07 14.11
C PHE A 9 21.13 -12.63 13.42
N THR A 10 20.94 -11.32 13.28
CA THR A 10 19.79 -10.70 12.62
C THR A 10 19.59 -11.23 11.21
N TYR A 11 20.66 -11.27 10.39
CA TYR A 11 20.61 -11.83 9.04
C TYR A 11 20.09 -13.28 9.02
N ARG A 12 20.57 -14.12 9.94
CA ARG A 12 20.15 -15.53 10.02
C ARG A 12 18.69 -15.68 10.46
N VAL A 13 18.20 -14.79 11.31
CA VAL A 13 16.78 -14.72 11.69
C VAL A 13 15.93 -14.32 10.49
N MET A 14 16.31 -13.25 9.77
CA MET A 14 15.61 -12.78 8.56
C MET A 14 15.53 -13.85 7.46
N LYS A 15 16.62 -14.62 7.25
CA LYS A 15 16.65 -15.74 6.29
C LYS A 15 15.99 -17.03 6.82
N GLY A 16 15.36 -17.01 8.00
CA GLY A 16 14.65 -18.14 8.60
C GLY A 16 15.54 -19.32 9.03
N LYS A 17 16.86 -19.11 9.07
CA LYS A 17 17.86 -20.08 9.53
C LYS A 17 17.81 -20.25 11.05
N ILE A 18 17.46 -19.19 11.77
CA ILE A 18 17.10 -19.22 13.19
C ILE A 18 15.60 -18.99 13.29
N LYS A 19 14.90 -19.78 14.12
CA LYS A 19 13.45 -19.63 14.30
C LYS A 19 13.16 -18.42 15.16
N ALA A 20 12.25 -17.58 14.70
CA ALA A 20 11.79 -16.35 15.34
C ALA A 20 10.47 -16.57 16.12
N PRO A 21 10.05 -15.65 17.02
CA PRO A 21 8.86 -15.82 17.88
C PRO A 21 7.53 -16.03 17.16
N ASN A 22 7.47 -15.65 15.88
CA ASN A 22 6.31 -15.87 15.02
C ASN A 22 6.24 -17.30 14.43
N ASP A 23 7.29 -18.13 14.55
CA ASP A 23 7.29 -19.54 14.16
C ASP A 23 6.82 -20.43 15.33
N LYS A 24 5.93 -21.39 15.05
CA LYS A 24 5.40 -22.32 16.07
C LYS A 24 6.46 -23.20 16.74
N ARG A 25 7.65 -23.31 16.13
CA ARG A 25 8.79 -24.11 16.64
C ARG A 25 9.77 -23.27 17.46
N PHE A 26 9.48 -21.98 17.67
CA PHE A 26 10.26 -21.13 18.53
C PHE A 26 10.32 -21.68 19.97
N CYS A 27 11.47 -21.50 20.61
CA CYS A 27 11.69 -21.85 22.01
C CYS A 27 12.88 -21.03 22.51
N VAL A 28 12.72 -20.39 23.67
CA VAL A 28 13.73 -19.52 24.29
C VAL A 28 15.06 -20.25 24.50
N ASP A 29 15.06 -21.52 24.89
CA ASP A 29 16.31 -22.29 25.08
C ASP A 29 17.11 -22.42 23.78
N LYS A 30 16.42 -22.66 22.65
CA LYS A 30 17.06 -22.74 21.33
C LYS A 30 17.52 -21.37 20.87
N TRP A 31 16.73 -20.33 21.14
CA TRP A 31 17.08 -18.93 20.85
C TRP A 31 18.36 -18.52 21.56
N ASN A 32 18.47 -18.79 22.87
CA ASN A 32 19.66 -18.51 23.68
C ASN A 32 20.89 -19.30 23.20
N LYS A 33 20.71 -20.58 22.83
CA LYS A 33 21.79 -21.41 22.27
C LYS A 33 22.30 -20.89 20.93
N GLU A 34 21.42 -20.37 20.07
CA GLU A 34 21.84 -19.74 18.82
C GLU A 34 22.52 -18.39 19.08
N TRP A 35 21.97 -17.57 19.99
CA TRP A 35 22.53 -16.27 20.37
C TRP A 35 23.96 -16.36 20.91
N ALA A 36 24.25 -17.32 21.78
CA ALA A 36 25.58 -17.53 22.36
C ALA A 36 26.69 -17.71 21.31
N LYS A 37 26.34 -18.08 20.06
CA LYS A 37 27.31 -18.20 18.95
C LYS A 37 27.71 -16.84 18.35
N PHE A 38 26.96 -15.77 18.63
CA PHE A 38 27.15 -14.43 18.08
C PHE A 38 27.51 -13.39 19.13
N GLU A 39 27.13 -13.61 20.39
CA GLU A 39 27.23 -12.64 21.50
C GLU A 39 28.57 -11.89 21.56
N GLY A 40 29.70 -12.59 21.46
CA GLY A 40 31.03 -11.98 21.58
C GLY A 40 31.36 -10.93 20.50
N ASN A 41 30.70 -10.96 19.34
CA ASN A 41 30.92 -10.03 18.22
C ASN A 41 29.60 -9.40 17.73
N ALA A 42 28.56 -9.41 18.56
CA ALA A 42 27.22 -8.99 18.14
C ALA A 42 27.13 -7.47 17.95
N SER A 43 26.50 -7.04 16.86
CA SER A 43 26.17 -5.63 16.64
C SER A 43 25.07 -5.15 17.60
N ALA A 44 24.90 -3.82 17.73
CA ALA A 44 23.78 -3.26 18.49
C ALA A 44 22.41 -3.73 17.94
N ARG A 45 22.30 -3.90 16.62
CA ARG A 45 21.09 -4.45 15.98
C ARG A 45 20.86 -5.91 16.37
N ASP A 46 21.91 -6.72 16.42
CA ASP A 46 21.81 -8.12 16.84
C ASP A 46 21.34 -8.27 18.29
N GLN A 47 21.91 -7.48 19.21
CA GLN A 47 21.49 -7.47 20.62
C GLN A 47 20.02 -7.04 20.76
N LYS A 48 19.63 -6.00 20.02
CA LYS A 48 18.24 -5.52 19.97
C LYS A 48 17.27 -6.60 19.48
N VAL A 49 17.58 -7.25 18.36
CA VAL A 49 16.74 -8.31 17.77
C VAL A 49 16.66 -9.52 18.72
N TYR A 50 17.77 -9.89 19.36
CA TYR A 50 17.79 -10.95 20.37
C TYR A 50 16.85 -10.64 21.55
N LYS A 51 17.00 -9.46 22.18
CA LYS A 51 16.18 -9.03 23.32
C LYS A 51 14.71 -8.89 22.96
N ALA A 52 14.41 -8.27 21.82
CA ALA A 52 13.06 -8.19 21.29
C ALA A 52 12.44 -9.57 21.07
N GLY A 53 13.22 -10.54 20.60
CA GLY A 53 12.75 -11.91 20.39
C GLY A 53 12.17 -12.54 21.66
N ILE A 54 12.81 -12.30 22.82
CA ILE A 54 12.35 -12.81 24.12
C ILE A 54 11.06 -12.09 24.56
N ILE A 55 11.04 -10.76 24.47
CA ILE A 55 9.89 -9.93 24.86
C ILE A 55 8.65 -10.31 24.04
N ILE A 56 8.78 -10.36 22.72
CA ILE A 56 7.68 -10.68 21.82
C ILE A 56 7.18 -12.12 22.05
N ASP A 57 8.08 -13.10 22.28
CA ASP A 57 7.63 -14.47 22.58
C ASP A 57 6.81 -14.55 23.86
N SER A 58 7.21 -13.84 24.92
CA SER A 58 6.44 -13.74 26.17
C SER A 58 5.02 -13.23 25.89
N LEU A 59 4.92 -12.10 25.19
CA LEU A 59 3.65 -11.46 24.85
C LEU A 59 2.76 -12.36 23.97
N LEU A 60 3.32 -12.98 22.93
CA LEU A 60 2.58 -13.91 22.07
C LEU A 60 2.12 -15.15 22.83
N THR A 61 2.94 -15.66 23.76
CA THR A 61 2.61 -16.83 24.58
C THR A 61 1.48 -16.52 25.56
N GLU A 62 1.48 -15.35 26.18
CA GLU A 62 0.39 -14.89 27.04
C GLU A 62 -0.94 -14.80 26.27
N VAL A 63 -0.92 -14.21 25.07
CA VAL A 63 -2.12 -14.12 24.23
C VAL A 63 -2.62 -15.51 23.82
N ARG A 64 -1.73 -16.43 23.42
CA ARG A 64 -2.10 -17.82 23.10
C ARG A 64 -2.69 -18.53 24.32
N GLY A 65 -2.15 -18.30 25.51
CA GLY A 65 -2.67 -18.83 26.77
C GLY A 65 -4.08 -18.34 27.07
N LYS A 66 -4.31 -17.02 26.92
CA LYS A 66 -5.64 -16.42 27.09
C LYS A 66 -6.66 -16.86 26.05
N LEU A 67 -6.24 -17.05 24.81
CA LEU A 67 -7.08 -17.68 23.80
C LEU A 67 -7.45 -19.12 24.23
N ALA A 68 -6.48 -19.93 24.65
CA ALA A 68 -6.77 -21.29 25.10
C ALA A 68 -7.76 -21.32 26.28
N GLU A 69 -7.57 -20.44 27.28
CA GLU A 69 -8.48 -20.27 28.42
C GLU A 69 -9.89 -19.79 27.99
N LEU A 70 -9.96 -18.87 27.03
CA LEU A 70 -11.24 -18.40 26.50
C LEU A 70 -12.01 -19.55 25.83
N TYR A 71 -11.33 -20.39 25.05
CA TYR A 71 -11.96 -21.55 24.39
C TYR A 71 -12.41 -22.66 25.37
N THR A 72 -11.91 -22.70 26.62
CA THR A 72 -12.50 -23.59 27.64
C THR A 72 -13.83 -23.07 28.18
N GLN A 73 -14.16 -21.80 27.92
CA GLN A 73 -15.41 -21.14 28.29
C GLN A 73 -16.33 -20.91 27.08
N ALA A 74 -16.09 -21.65 25.98
CA ALA A 74 -16.78 -21.44 24.71
C ALA A 74 -18.32 -21.50 24.85
N PRO A 75 -19.06 -20.53 24.29
CA PRO A 75 -20.51 -20.51 24.31
C PRO A 75 -21.09 -21.64 23.46
N LYS A 76 -22.39 -21.90 23.63
CA LYS A 76 -23.13 -22.85 22.78
C LYS A 76 -23.34 -22.29 21.36
N THR A 77 -22.28 -22.37 20.54
CA THR A 77 -22.27 -21.84 19.17
C THR A 77 -21.51 -22.78 18.20
N THR A 78 -21.26 -22.33 16.98
CA THR A 78 -20.50 -23.07 15.96
C THR A 78 -19.37 -22.21 15.40
N TYR A 79 -18.32 -22.85 14.85
CA TYR A 79 -17.26 -22.13 14.15
C TYR A 79 -17.79 -21.27 12.99
N GLU A 80 -18.84 -21.70 12.29
CA GLU A 80 -19.46 -20.88 11.24
C GLU A 80 -20.08 -19.59 11.80
N LYS A 81 -20.78 -19.67 12.95
CA LYS A 81 -21.35 -18.48 13.60
C LYS A 81 -20.27 -17.53 14.12
N LEU A 82 -19.20 -18.06 14.72
CA LEU A 82 -18.05 -17.26 15.15
C LEU A 82 -17.39 -16.56 13.96
N MET A 83 -17.12 -17.30 12.88
CA MET A 83 -16.57 -16.76 11.64
C MET A 83 -17.41 -15.59 11.09
N LEU A 84 -18.74 -15.74 11.02
CA LEU A 84 -19.64 -14.66 10.57
C LEU A 84 -19.61 -13.46 11.52
N SER A 85 -19.45 -13.70 12.83
CA SER A 85 -19.31 -12.64 13.83
C SER A 85 -17.99 -11.88 13.65
N TYR A 86 -16.90 -12.54 13.28
CA TYR A 86 -15.62 -11.86 12.97
C TYR A 86 -15.69 -11.03 11.69
N VAL A 87 -16.37 -11.52 10.65
CA VAL A 87 -16.67 -10.73 9.45
C VAL A 87 -17.50 -9.49 9.82
N ALA A 88 -18.51 -9.66 10.68
CA ALA A 88 -19.31 -8.56 11.18
C ALA A 88 -18.48 -7.54 11.98
N SER A 89 -17.60 -8.00 12.87
CA SER A 89 -16.71 -7.15 13.66
C SER A 89 -15.76 -6.34 12.76
N SER A 90 -15.14 -6.96 11.76
CA SER A 90 -14.29 -6.27 10.78
C SER A 90 -15.06 -5.14 10.08
N ASN A 91 -16.23 -5.45 9.54
CA ASN A 91 -17.06 -4.49 8.84
C ASN A 91 -17.54 -3.35 9.75
N ARG A 92 -17.91 -3.67 11.00
CA ARG A 92 -18.32 -2.67 11.99
C ARG A 92 -17.17 -1.73 12.34
N THR A 93 -15.99 -2.24 12.64
CA THR A 93 -14.83 -1.41 13.02
C THR A 93 -14.54 -0.36 11.95
N THR A 94 -14.46 -0.75 10.68
CA THR A 94 -14.23 0.21 9.58
C THR A 94 -15.41 1.18 9.41
N ALA A 95 -16.65 0.71 9.56
CA ALA A 95 -17.82 1.57 9.40
C ALA A 95 -17.91 2.64 10.49
N VAL A 96 -17.65 2.28 11.74
CA VAL A 96 -17.64 3.21 12.89
C VAL A 96 -16.54 4.24 12.72
N ALA A 97 -15.31 3.79 12.42
CA ALA A 97 -14.17 4.66 12.17
C ALA A 97 -14.45 5.72 11.10
N PHE A 98 -15.05 5.30 9.98
CA PHE A 98 -15.43 6.21 8.91
C PHE A 98 -16.50 7.22 9.35
N LYS A 99 -17.48 6.81 10.16
CA LYS A 99 -18.51 7.71 10.71
C LYS A 99 -17.91 8.75 11.67
N VAL A 100 -16.93 8.36 12.49
CA VAL A 100 -16.21 9.27 13.40
C VAL A 100 -15.42 10.30 12.59
N ALA A 101 -14.59 9.86 11.64
CA ALA A 101 -13.78 10.76 10.83
C ALA A 101 -14.62 11.77 10.02
N MET A 102 -15.79 11.37 9.52
CA MET A 102 -16.71 12.28 8.80
C MET A 102 -17.32 13.37 9.71
N ARG A 103 -17.33 13.19 11.04
CA ARG A 103 -17.83 14.19 12.00
C ARG A 103 -16.76 15.18 12.46
N GLU A 104 -15.49 14.80 12.42
CA GLU A 104 -14.38 15.57 13.01
C GLU A 104 -13.79 16.66 12.09
N ALA A 105 -14.26 16.80 10.84
CA ALA A 105 -13.95 17.90 9.92
C ALA A 105 -12.47 18.36 9.92
N THR A 106 -11.55 17.48 9.50
CA THR A 106 -10.13 17.80 9.37
C THR A 106 -9.80 18.51 8.06
N ALA A 107 -8.89 19.49 8.07
CA ALA A 107 -8.40 20.16 6.86
C ALA A 107 -7.64 19.20 5.92
N ASN A 108 -6.96 18.20 6.50
CA ASN A 108 -6.24 17.16 5.78
C ASN A 108 -6.71 15.76 6.23
N LEU A 109 -7.52 15.08 5.39
CA LEU A 109 -8.02 13.72 5.68
C LEU A 109 -6.91 12.68 5.85
N GLN A 110 -5.72 12.92 5.28
CA GLN A 110 -4.56 12.04 5.43
C GLN A 110 -3.85 12.21 6.78
N ALA A 111 -3.96 13.38 7.41
CA ALA A 111 -3.48 13.64 8.77
C ALA A 111 -4.55 13.35 9.83
N ALA A 112 -5.78 12.98 9.42
CA ALA A 112 -6.87 12.69 10.33
C ALA A 112 -6.57 11.44 11.16
N MET A 113 -6.48 11.65 12.47
CA MET A 113 -6.28 10.60 13.46
C MET A 113 -7.51 10.49 14.34
N ILE A 114 -8.12 9.30 14.39
CA ILE A 114 -9.34 9.03 15.16
C ILE A 114 -9.00 8.21 16.41
N GLU A 115 -9.63 8.58 17.53
CA GLU A 115 -9.59 7.77 18.75
C GLU A 115 -10.53 6.57 18.57
N THR A 116 -9.96 5.36 18.57
CA THR A 116 -10.74 4.15 18.22
C THR A 116 -10.92 3.15 19.35
N ASN A 117 -10.25 3.34 20.48
CA ASN A 117 -10.23 2.36 21.57
C ASN A 117 -10.34 3.01 22.96
N VAL A 118 -10.51 2.15 23.97
CA VAL A 118 -10.69 2.55 25.38
C VAL A 118 -9.43 3.19 25.96
N THR A 119 -8.27 2.92 25.38
CA THR A 119 -6.96 3.49 25.77
C THR A 119 -6.75 4.90 25.23
N GLY A 120 -7.64 5.39 24.35
CA GLY A 120 -7.54 6.72 23.74
C GLY A 120 -6.49 6.83 22.65
N ASP A 121 -6.03 5.70 22.10
CA ASP A 121 -5.02 5.69 21.04
C ASP A 121 -5.61 6.22 19.73
N LYS A 122 -4.79 7.03 19.07
CA LYS A 122 -5.11 7.69 17.83
C LYS A 122 -4.59 6.90 16.66
N HIS A 123 -5.45 6.62 15.69
CA HIS A 123 -5.10 5.89 14.47
C HIS A 123 -5.64 6.59 13.23
N SER A 124 -4.90 6.53 12.13
CA SER A 124 -5.40 6.97 10.84
C SER A 124 -6.50 6.04 10.32
N LEU A 125 -7.36 6.52 9.42
CA LEU A 125 -8.40 5.68 8.79
C LEU A 125 -7.82 4.45 8.07
N ALA A 126 -6.65 4.58 7.45
CA ALA A 126 -5.97 3.48 6.77
C ALA A 126 -5.51 2.42 7.77
N GLU A 127 -4.89 2.82 8.89
CA GLU A 127 -4.48 1.91 9.95
C GLU A 127 -5.68 1.15 10.52
N VAL A 128 -6.81 1.82 10.73
CA VAL A 128 -8.01 1.16 11.26
C VAL A 128 -8.59 0.13 10.28
N ALA A 129 -8.53 0.42 8.97
CA ALA A 129 -8.91 -0.56 7.95
C ALA A 129 -7.97 -1.79 7.95
N HIS A 130 -6.66 -1.57 8.09
CA HIS A 130 -5.67 -2.66 8.22
C HIS A 130 -5.89 -3.49 9.48
N ILE A 131 -6.05 -2.85 10.65
CA ILE A 131 -6.33 -3.53 11.92
C ILE A 131 -7.63 -4.34 11.81
N ALA A 132 -8.66 -3.79 11.19
CA ALA A 132 -9.92 -4.50 10.98
C ALA A 132 -9.71 -5.74 10.09
N VAL A 133 -9.16 -5.62 8.89
CA VAL A 133 -9.09 -6.79 7.99
C VAL A 133 -8.03 -7.79 8.45
N ASP A 134 -6.81 -7.34 8.71
CA ASP A 134 -5.67 -8.21 9.02
C ASP A 134 -5.78 -8.80 10.44
N GLY A 135 -6.34 -8.04 11.39
CA GLY A 135 -6.56 -8.49 12.77
C GLY A 135 -7.59 -9.61 12.90
N TYR A 136 -8.60 -9.65 12.04
CA TYR A 136 -9.61 -10.74 12.03
C TYR A 136 -9.25 -11.91 11.11
N GLN A 137 -8.24 -11.76 10.24
CA GLN A 137 -7.89 -12.78 9.24
C GLN A 137 -7.55 -14.14 9.85
N LEU A 138 -6.74 -14.15 10.93
CA LEU A 138 -6.32 -15.39 11.57
C LEU A 138 -7.50 -16.12 12.25
N ALA A 139 -8.40 -15.38 12.90
CA ALA A 139 -9.61 -15.93 13.53
C ALA A 139 -10.55 -16.56 12.48
N ILE A 140 -10.79 -15.86 11.37
CA ILE A 140 -11.61 -16.34 10.25
C ILE A 140 -11.01 -17.62 9.65
N ARG A 141 -9.71 -17.61 9.34
CA ARG A 141 -9.01 -18.78 8.78
C ARG A 141 -8.96 -19.95 9.76
N GLY A 142 -8.83 -19.67 11.06
CA GLY A 142 -8.91 -20.67 12.12
C GLY A 142 -10.25 -21.38 12.13
N CYS A 143 -11.36 -20.63 12.07
CA CYS A 143 -12.70 -21.20 11.97
C CYS A 143 -12.88 -22.04 10.70
N LEU A 144 -12.45 -21.52 9.54
CA LEU A 144 -12.54 -22.24 8.27
C LEU A 144 -11.80 -23.58 8.32
N GLY A 145 -10.57 -23.59 8.83
CA GLY A 145 -9.79 -24.84 8.94
C GLY A 145 -10.42 -25.86 9.88
N LYS A 146 -11.18 -25.42 10.89
CA LYS A 146 -11.95 -26.30 11.78
C LYS A 146 -13.22 -26.84 11.09
N ILE A 147 -13.91 -25.98 10.32
CA ILE A 147 -15.08 -26.36 9.52
C ILE A 147 -14.71 -27.39 8.47
N GLU A 148 -13.63 -27.16 7.70
CA GLU A 148 -13.13 -28.08 6.66
C GLU A 148 -12.78 -29.48 7.23
N LYS A 149 -12.31 -29.53 8.48
CA LYS A 149 -12.01 -30.78 9.20
C LYS A 149 -13.23 -31.44 9.85
N GLY A 150 -14.41 -30.83 9.75
CA GLY A 150 -15.63 -31.31 10.42
C GLY A 150 -15.57 -31.22 11.95
N GLU A 151 -14.66 -30.42 12.50
CA GLU A 151 -14.52 -30.25 13.95
C GLU A 151 -15.69 -29.43 14.50
N LYS A 152 -16.21 -29.85 15.65
CA LYS A 152 -17.24 -29.09 16.38
C LYS A 152 -16.60 -28.30 17.49
N LEU A 153 -17.13 -27.11 17.76
CA LEU A 153 -16.74 -26.34 18.93
C LEU A 153 -17.21 -27.10 20.18
N PRO A 154 -16.32 -27.47 21.11
CA PRO A 154 -16.73 -28.13 22.35
C PRO A 154 -17.59 -27.16 23.16
N VAL A 155 -18.69 -27.68 23.70
CA VAL A 155 -19.57 -26.88 24.58
C VAL A 155 -18.94 -26.89 25.97
N SER A 156 -18.66 -25.70 26.51
CA SER A 156 -18.13 -25.57 27.87
C SER A 156 -19.19 -25.94 28.92
N GLU A 157 -18.74 -26.48 30.05
CA GLU A 157 -19.57 -26.65 31.25
C GLU A 157 -19.94 -25.30 31.89
N ASN A 158 -19.07 -24.29 31.75
CA ASN A 158 -19.25 -22.93 32.25
C ASN A 158 -19.12 -21.93 31.09
N PRO A 159 -20.08 -21.88 30.15
CA PRO A 159 -19.99 -21.02 28.99
C PRO A 159 -20.21 -19.55 29.36
N ILE A 160 -19.39 -18.65 28.81
CA ILE A 160 -19.69 -17.22 28.81
C ILE A 160 -20.72 -16.88 27.72
N ASP A 161 -21.25 -15.66 27.74
CA ASP A 161 -22.17 -15.21 26.70
C ASP A 161 -21.46 -15.04 25.35
N GLU A 162 -22.21 -15.25 24.26
CA GLU A 162 -21.63 -15.33 22.92
C GLU A 162 -21.01 -14.01 22.45
N ILE A 163 -21.58 -12.86 22.84
CA ILE A 163 -21.02 -11.55 22.43
C ILE A 163 -19.74 -11.22 23.21
N SER A 164 -19.68 -11.53 24.51
CA SER A 164 -18.45 -11.41 25.29
C SER A 164 -17.35 -12.32 24.76
N PHE A 165 -17.68 -13.56 24.39
CA PHE A 165 -16.72 -14.47 23.76
C PHE A 165 -16.15 -13.88 22.47
N VAL A 166 -17.02 -13.41 21.56
CA VAL A 166 -16.59 -12.79 20.31
C VAL A 166 -15.73 -11.56 20.57
N ASN A 167 -16.11 -10.68 21.49
CA ASN A 167 -15.35 -9.46 21.79
C ASN A 167 -13.97 -9.78 22.39
N GLN A 168 -13.88 -10.75 23.31
CA GLN A 168 -12.62 -11.14 23.92
C GLN A 168 -11.69 -11.82 22.90
N GLU A 169 -12.22 -12.75 22.09
CA GLU A 169 -11.42 -13.39 21.04
C GLU A 169 -10.94 -12.36 20.02
N SER A 170 -11.82 -11.44 19.61
CA SER A 170 -11.52 -10.35 18.68
C SER A 170 -10.38 -9.48 19.17
N GLY A 171 -10.39 -9.10 20.46
CA GLY A 171 -9.34 -8.30 21.07
C GLY A 171 -8.01 -9.05 21.15
N LEU A 172 -8.05 -10.33 21.53
CA LEU A 172 -6.87 -11.19 21.60
C LEU A 172 -6.24 -11.43 20.21
N SER A 173 -7.06 -11.65 19.19
CA SER A 173 -6.60 -11.85 17.81
C SER A 173 -5.95 -10.60 17.21
N GLN A 174 -6.52 -9.41 17.44
CA GLN A 174 -5.91 -8.13 17.06
C GLN A 174 -4.60 -7.86 17.81
N LEU A 175 -4.56 -8.15 19.12
CA LEU A 175 -3.36 -7.98 19.93
C LEU A 175 -2.24 -8.93 19.49
N TYR A 176 -2.58 -10.19 19.17
CA TYR A 176 -1.64 -11.16 18.60
C TYR A 176 -1.03 -10.64 17.30
N TRP A 177 -1.86 -10.15 16.38
CA TRP A 177 -1.41 -9.56 15.12
C TRP A 177 -0.51 -8.34 15.35
N THR A 178 -0.87 -7.48 16.31
CA THR A 178 -0.08 -6.29 16.66
C THR A 178 1.32 -6.67 17.13
N TYR A 179 1.46 -7.65 18.01
CA TYR A 179 2.78 -8.13 18.44
C TYR A 179 3.60 -8.77 17.31
N LEU A 180 2.94 -9.44 16.36
CA LEU A 180 3.62 -9.90 15.15
C LEU A 180 4.12 -8.75 14.27
N HIS A 181 3.34 -7.68 14.15
CA HIS A 181 3.74 -6.49 13.40
C HIS A 181 4.89 -5.75 14.09
N LEU A 182 4.85 -5.55 15.42
CA LEU A 182 5.96 -4.96 16.19
C LEU A 182 7.28 -5.73 15.99
N TRP A 183 7.20 -7.07 15.99
CA TRP A 183 8.35 -7.92 15.66
C TRP A 183 8.89 -7.65 14.26
N GLN A 184 8.01 -7.46 13.27
CA GLN A 184 8.43 -7.13 11.92
C GLN A 184 9.10 -5.75 11.84
N CYS A 185 8.57 -4.74 12.54
CA CYS A 185 9.17 -3.40 12.60
C CYS A 185 10.60 -3.44 13.15
N ILE A 186 10.84 -4.21 14.23
CA ILE A 186 12.17 -4.36 14.82
C ILE A 186 13.11 -5.13 13.89
N LEU A 187 12.65 -6.27 13.34
CA LEU A 187 13.49 -7.16 12.57
C LEU A 187 13.87 -6.56 11.20
N TRP A 188 12.88 -6.04 10.47
CA TRP A 188 13.03 -5.63 9.07
C TRP A 188 13.29 -4.14 8.90
N SER A 189 12.67 -3.29 9.73
CA SER A 189 12.78 -1.82 9.64
C SER A 189 13.62 -1.19 10.74
N ASP A 190 14.32 -2.04 11.50
CA ASP A 190 15.31 -1.61 12.49
C ASP A 190 14.77 -0.65 13.56
N TYR A 191 13.48 -0.75 13.92
CA TYR A 191 12.89 0.06 14.99
C TYR A 191 13.69 -0.10 16.29
N HIS A 192 13.84 0.98 17.04
CA HIS A 192 14.56 0.97 18.31
C HIS A 192 13.72 0.26 19.37
N LEU A 193 14.39 -0.50 20.23
CA LEU A 193 13.80 -1.05 21.45
C LEU A 193 14.41 -0.26 22.61
N ILE A 194 13.63 0.62 23.21
CA ILE A 194 14.05 1.51 24.29
C ILE A 194 13.50 0.94 25.59
N GLU A 195 14.39 0.65 26.52
CA GLU A 195 13.99 0.29 27.89
C GLU A 195 13.69 1.57 28.67
N LEU A 196 12.47 1.67 29.18
CA LEU A 196 12.01 2.82 29.96
C LEU A 196 12.06 2.52 31.46
N ASP A 197 11.76 1.27 31.84
CA ASP A 197 11.80 0.79 33.22
C ASP A 197 12.04 -0.74 33.22
N GLU A 198 13.23 -1.17 33.59
CA GLU A 198 13.60 -2.59 33.62
C GLU A 198 12.83 -3.36 34.71
N GLU A 199 12.67 -2.75 35.89
CA GLU A 199 12.02 -3.37 37.06
C GLU A 199 10.56 -3.70 36.77
N HIS A 200 9.85 -2.78 36.10
CA HIS A 200 8.44 -2.94 35.74
C HIS A 200 8.22 -3.46 34.31
N LYS A 201 9.29 -3.87 33.61
CA LYS A 201 9.30 -4.42 32.24
C LYS A 201 8.64 -3.49 31.21
N VAL A 202 8.96 -2.20 31.24
CA VAL A 202 8.39 -1.18 30.36
C VAL A 202 9.34 -0.84 29.22
N TYR A 203 8.84 -0.93 27.98
CA TYR A 203 9.60 -0.73 26.76
C TYR A 203 8.84 0.11 25.72
N SER A 204 9.55 0.97 25.01
CA SER A 204 9.06 1.63 23.79
C SER A 204 9.70 1.00 22.54
N ILE A 205 8.88 0.70 21.54
CA ILE A 205 9.32 0.31 20.20
C ILE A 205 9.17 1.53 19.31
N LYS A 206 10.29 2.19 19.01
CA LYS A 206 10.31 3.52 18.40
C LYS A 206 10.82 3.50 16.97
N GLN A 207 10.02 4.02 16.04
CA GLN A 207 10.41 4.23 14.65
C GLN A 207 11.62 5.18 14.58
N PRO A 208 12.67 4.86 13.81
CA PRO A 208 13.81 5.74 13.65
C PRO A 208 13.42 7.05 12.97
N TYR A 209 13.92 8.18 13.47
CA TYR A 209 13.80 9.46 12.77
C TYR A 209 14.99 9.62 11.82
N SER A 210 14.89 9.06 10.62
CA SER A 210 16.00 9.03 9.65
C SER A 210 15.54 9.46 8.24
N PRO A 211 16.44 9.97 7.38
CA PRO A 211 16.09 10.29 5.99
C PRO A 211 15.41 9.13 5.26
N TYR A 212 15.85 7.89 5.53
CA TYR A 212 15.23 6.68 4.99
C TYR A 212 13.75 6.53 5.38
N GLU A 213 13.42 6.73 6.66
CA GLU A 213 12.05 6.64 7.15
C GLU A 213 11.18 7.79 6.65
N ILE A 214 11.73 9.00 6.65
CA ILE A 214 11.04 10.19 6.13
C ILE A 214 10.73 10.01 4.64
N SER A 215 11.71 9.64 3.80
CA SER A 215 11.49 9.42 2.37
C SER A 215 10.45 8.33 2.09
N PHE A 216 10.42 7.25 2.89
CA PHE A 216 9.38 6.21 2.78
C PHE A 216 7.98 6.79 3.05
N LEU A 217 7.81 7.52 4.16
CA LEU A 217 6.54 8.09 4.56
C LEU A 217 6.08 9.20 3.60
N SER A 218 6.97 10.10 3.19
CA SER A 218 6.67 11.15 2.21
C SER A 218 6.24 10.56 0.87
N SER A 219 6.89 9.49 0.42
CA SER A 219 6.50 8.77 -0.81
C SER A 219 5.15 8.07 -0.67
N ALA A 220 4.88 7.43 0.47
CA ALA A 220 3.58 6.80 0.74
C ALA A 220 2.45 7.86 0.76
N ASN A 221 2.70 9.01 1.37
CA ASN A 221 1.77 10.14 1.36
C ASN A 221 1.54 10.68 -0.06
N ARG A 222 2.60 10.79 -0.89
CA ARG A 222 2.47 11.14 -2.31
C ARG A 222 1.61 10.11 -3.07
N ASN A 223 1.80 8.82 -2.84
CA ASN A 223 0.97 7.78 -3.46
C ASN A 223 -0.50 7.90 -3.06
N ASN A 224 -0.79 8.22 -1.79
CA ASN A 224 -2.15 8.52 -1.34
C ASN A 224 -2.73 9.76 -2.05
N ARG A 225 -1.93 10.83 -2.24
CA ARG A 225 -2.36 12.01 -3.02
C ARG A 225 -2.65 11.66 -4.48
N LEU A 226 -1.79 10.85 -5.13
CA LEU A 226 -2.01 10.38 -6.50
C LEU A 226 -3.30 9.55 -6.60
N SER A 227 -3.58 8.68 -5.62
CA SER A 227 -4.86 7.98 -5.57
C SER A 227 -6.04 8.94 -5.39
N GLY A 228 -5.90 10.00 -4.59
CA GLY A 228 -6.93 11.06 -4.46
C GLY A 228 -7.17 11.85 -5.75
N GLN A 229 -6.14 12.04 -6.58
CA GLN A 229 -6.28 12.66 -7.90
C GLN A 229 -7.16 11.83 -8.83
N ASN A 230 -7.12 10.50 -8.73
CA ASN A 230 -8.03 9.62 -9.49
C ASN A 230 -9.50 9.88 -9.12
N THR A 231 -9.80 10.16 -7.85
CA THR A 231 -11.15 10.57 -7.43
C THR A 231 -11.53 11.91 -8.07
N VAL A 232 -10.63 12.90 -8.08
CA VAL A 232 -10.89 14.21 -8.74
C VAL A 232 -11.13 14.04 -10.25
N MET A 233 -10.34 13.20 -10.92
CA MET A 233 -10.57 12.84 -12.32
C MET A 233 -11.93 12.15 -12.51
N ALA A 234 -12.31 11.25 -11.60
CA ALA A 234 -13.59 10.55 -11.63
C ALA A 234 -14.80 11.48 -11.36
N LEU A 235 -14.59 12.68 -10.79
CA LEU A 235 -15.62 13.70 -10.69
C LEU A 235 -15.85 14.45 -12.02
N ASN A 236 -14.91 14.40 -12.96
CA ASN A 236 -15.02 15.11 -14.24
C ASN A 236 -16.16 14.54 -15.11
N PRO A 237 -17.17 15.34 -15.50
CA PRO A 237 -18.31 14.86 -16.28
C PRO A 237 -17.94 14.20 -17.62
N SER A 238 -16.87 14.68 -18.27
CA SER A 238 -16.40 14.12 -19.56
C SER A 238 -15.74 12.75 -19.42
N ILE A 239 -15.19 12.44 -18.25
CA ILE A 239 -14.63 11.13 -17.95
C ILE A 239 -15.76 10.18 -17.50
N ARG A 240 -16.64 10.66 -16.60
CA ARG A 240 -17.81 9.90 -16.14
C ARG A 240 -18.68 9.40 -17.29
N SER A 241 -18.94 10.25 -18.28
CA SER A 241 -19.82 9.92 -19.42
C SER A 241 -19.36 8.69 -20.21
N LYS A 242 -18.05 8.38 -20.20
CA LYS A 242 -17.48 7.19 -20.85
C LYS A 242 -17.91 5.87 -20.21
N PHE A 243 -18.34 5.90 -18.95
CA PHE A 243 -18.62 4.68 -18.16
C PHE A 243 -20.07 4.60 -17.66
N LEU A 244 -20.96 5.50 -18.09
CA LEU A 244 -22.37 5.47 -17.67
C LEU A 244 -23.14 4.22 -18.14
N GLY A 245 -22.67 3.59 -19.21
CA GLY A 245 -23.24 2.34 -19.72
C GLY A 245 -22.88 1.08 -18.91
N ASP A 246 -21.96 1.21 -17.95
CA ASP A 246 -21.60 0.09 -17.08
C ASP A 246 -22.80 -0.37 -16.25
N LYS A 247 -22.75 -1.63 -15.83
CA LYS A 247 -23.69 -2.22 -14.88
C LYS A 247 -22.98 -2.51 -13.56
N LEU A 248 -23.76 -2.56 -12.48
CA LEU A 248 -23.34 -2.99 -11.16
C LEU A 248 -24.30 -4.02 -10.55
N VAL A 249 -23.83 -4.69 -9.51
CA VAL A 249 -24.63 -5.58 -8.68
C VAL A 249 -25.02 -4.86 -7.39
N MET A 250 -26.29 -4.94 -7.02
CA MET A 250 -26.82 -4.43 -5.76
C MET A 250 -27.56 -5.52 -4.99
N MET A 251 -27.78 -5.28 -3.70
CA MET A 251 -28.56 -6.18 -2.84
C MET A 251 -29.83 -5.51 -2.31
N LYS A 252 -30.94 -6.26 -2.35
CA LYS A 252 -32.22 -5.90 -1.73
C LYS A 252 -32.77 -7.08 -0.93
N ARG A 253 -33.68 -6.80 0.01
CA ARG A 253 -34.42 -7.85 0.72
C ARG A 253 -35.68 -8.22 -0.06
N VAL A 254 -35.89 -9.51 -0.31
CA VAL A 254 -37.10 -10.11 -0.88
C VAL A 254 -37.48 -11.30 0.00
N ASN A 255 -38.70 -11.31 0.56
CA ASN A 255 -39.19 -12.39 1.43
C ASN A 255 -38.19 -12.77 2.54
N LYS A 256 -37.67 -11.78 3.27
CA LYS A 256 -36.65 -11.90 4.33
C LYS A 256 -35.26 -12.40 3.88
N LYS A 257 -35.07 -12.78 2.60
CA LYS A 257 -33.76 -13.12 2.03
C LYS A 257 -33.14 -11.92 1.33
N ARG A 258 -31.83 -11.76 1.42
CA ARG A 258 -31.12 -10.76 0.60
C ARG A 258 -30.86 -11.40 -0.77
N VAL A 259 -31.17 -10.70 -1.84
CA VAL A 259 -30.95 -11.17 -3.22
C VAL A 259 -30.16 -10.10 -3.98
N ALA A 260 -29.24 -10.56 -4.83
CA ALA A 260 -28.51 -9.72 -5.76
C ALA A 260 -29.35 -9.44 -7.00
N TYR A 261 -29.25 -8.22 -7.52
CA TYR A 261 -29.86 -7.78 -8.77
C TYR A 261 -28.97 -6.77 -9.48
N VAL A 262 -29.21 -6.56 -10.77
CA VAL A 262 -28.41 -5.66 -11.62
C VAL A 262 -29.07 -4.30 -11.75
N GLN A 263 -28.24 -3.26 -11.79
CA GLN A 263 -28.64 -1.89 -12.10
C GLN A 263 -27.64 -1.25 -13.07
N GLU A 264 -28.12 -0.35 -13.91
CA GLU A 264 -27.27 0.51 -14.74
C GLU A 264 -26.61 1.62 -13.91
N ILE A 265 -25.36 1.95 -14.24
CA ILE A 265 -24.59 2.98 -13.53
C ILE A 265 -25.23 4.37 -13.69
N LYS A 266 -25.77 4.69 -14.87
CA LYS A 266 -26.32 6.04 -15.14
C LYS A 266 -27.48 6.49 -14.25
N ILE A 267 -28.13 5.55 -13.57
CA ILE A 267 -29.28 5.81 -12.70
C ILE A 267 -28.99 5.54 -11.22
N VAL A 268 -27.73 5.22 -10.87
CA VAL A 268 -27.29 5.22 -9.46
C VAL A 268 -26.71 6.58 -9.10
N GLY A 269 -26.80 6.97 -7.83
CA GLY A 269 -26.37 8.30 -7.37
C GLY A 269 -24.89 8.60 -7.66
N ASP A 270 -24.53 9.89 -7.59
CA ASP A 270 -23.20 10.41 -7.92
C ASP A 270 -22.03 9.67 -7.25
N VAL A 271 -22.22 9.22 -6.00
CA VAL A 271 -21.21 8.48 -5.23
C VAL A 271 -20.79 7.20 -5.96
N LEU A 272 -21.77 6.41 -6.43
CA LEU A 272 -21.50 5.14 -7.11
C LEU A 272 -21.00 5.35 -8.56
N ILE A 273 -21.48 6.40 -9.25
CA ILE A 273 -20.93 6.79 -10.55
C ILE A 273 -19.45 7.15 -10.42
N THR A 274 -19.09 7.92 -9.39
CA THR A 274 -17.70 8.31 -9.11
C THR A 274 -16.86 7.10 -8.77
N ALA A 275 -17.31 6.24 -7.86
CA ALA A 275 -16.58 5.02 -7.47
C ALA A 275 -16.34 4.08 -8.67
N ASN A 276 -17.33 3.92 -9.55
CA ASN A 276 -17.16 3.13 -10.77
C ASN A 276 -16.15 3.76 -11.74
N THR A 277 -16.26 5.07 -11.95
CA THR A 277 -15.34 5.81 -12.83
C THR A 277 -13.91 5.75 -12.31
N GLU A 278 -13.72 5.92 -10.99
CA GLU A 278 -12.40 5.81 -10.35
C GLU A 278 -11.80 4.41 -10.53
N TRP A 279 -12.61 3.35 -10.36
CA TRP A 279 -12.15 1.99 -10.62
C TRP A 279 -11.71 1.81 -12.08
N ARG A 280 -12.49 2.30 -13.05
CA ARG A 280 -12.15 2.20 -14.47
C ARG A 280 -10.86 2.95 -14.81
N ILE A 281 -10.60 4.09 -14.18
CA ILE A 281 -9.31 4.80 -14.31
C ILE A 281 -8.16 3.93 -13.80
N LYS A 282 -8.30 3.32 -12.61
CA LYS A 282 -7.28 2.42 -12.04
C LYS A 282 -7.05 1.17 -12.91
N GLU A 283 -8.11 0.58 -13.47
CA GLU A 283 -8.01 -0.55 -14.40
C GLU A 283 -7.23 -0.18 -15.67
N LEU A 284 -7.42 1.05 -16.19
CA LEU A 284 -6.66 1.55 -17.33
C LEU A 284 -5.20 1.83 -16.95
N GLU A 285 -4.92 2.40 -15.77
CA GLU A 285 -3.56 2.61 -15.28
C GLU A 285 -2.78 1.28 -15.16
N LEU A 286 -3.43 0.19 -14.74
CA LEU A 286 -2.80 -1.13 -14.71
C LEU A 286 -2.25 -1.56 -16.08
N GLN A 287 -2.92 -1.23 -17.19
CA GLN A 287 -2.49 -1.65 -18.52
C GLN A 287 -1.17 -1.01 -18.95
N SER A 288 -0.77 0.11 -18.32
CA SER A 288 0.53 0.75 -18.51
C SER A 288 1.64 0.12 -17.66
N HIS A 289 1.31 -0.79 -16.74
CA HIS A 289 2.28 -1.36 -15.79
C HIS A 289 2.47 -2.87 -15.93
N PHE A 290 1.64 -3.54 -16.73
CA PHE A 290 1.63 -5.00 -16.84
C PHE A 290 1.47 -5.45 -18.30
N PRO A 291 2.06 -6.60 -18.68
CA PRO A 291 1.96 -7.12 -20.04
C PRO A 291 0.51 -7.34 -20.46
N LYS A 292 0.19 -7.01 -21.71
CA LYS A 292 -1.18 -7.07 -22.23
C LYS A 292 -1.78 -8.47 -22.16
N GLU A 293 -0.95 -9.50 -22.37
CA GLU A 293 -1.35 -10.91 -22.35
C GLU A 293 -1.84 -11.35 -20.97
N TRP A 294 -1.37 -10.71 -19.89
CA TRP A 294 -1.81 -11.02 -18.52
C TRP A 294 -3.30 -10.70 -18.33
N PHE A 295 -3.80 -9.69 -19.02
CA PHE A 295 -5.21 -9.29 -18.93
C PHE A 295 -6.14 -10.20 -19.73
N THR A 296 -5.67 -10.76 -20.85
CA THR A 296 -6.53 -11.44 -21.83
C THR A 296 -6.50 -12.95 -21.75
N ASN A 297 -5.36 -13.56 -21.41
CA ASN A 297 -5.23 -15.02 -21.36
C ASN A 297 -5.79 -15.57 -20.04
N ASP A 298 -6.30 -16.79 -20.07
CA ASP A 298 -6.89 -17.43 -18.89
C ASP A 298 -5.89 -18.26 -18.06
N TYR A 299 -4.72 -18.57 -18.64
CA TYR A 299 -3.66 -19.39 -18.05
C TYR A 299 -4.19 -20.69 -17.40
N GLY A 300 -5.20 -21.31 -18.02
CA GLY A 300 -5.81 -22.54 -17.53
C GLY A 300 -6.68 -22.39 -16.26
N LYS A 301 -6.97 -21.15 -15.83
CA LYS A 301 -7.90 -20.86 -14.71
C LYS A 301 -9.36 -20.81 -15.15
N GLY A 302 -9.64 -20.84 -16.45
CA GLY A 302 -10.98 -20.77 -17.02
C GLY A 302 -11.56 -19.35 -17.11
N PHE A 303 -10.81 -18.33 -16.70
CA PHE A 303 -11.12 -16.90 -16.85
C PHE A 303 -9.82 -16.09 -16.89
N SER A 304 -9.84 -14.89 -17.47
CA SER A 304 -8.67 -13.99 -17.49
C SER A 304 -8.62 -13.04 -16.28
N LEU A 305 -7.46 -12.45 -15.98
CA LEU A 305 -7.35 -11.47 -14.89
C LEU A 305 -8.28 -10.27 -15.08
N LYS A 306 -8.47 -9.81 -16.32
CA LYS A 306 -9.41 -8.72 -16.63
C LYS A 306 -10.85 -9.12 -16.27
N GLU A 307 -11.27 -10.33 -16.64
CA GLU A 307 -12.61 -10.84 -16.29
C GLU A 307 -12.80 -10.95 -14.77
N GLY A 308 -11.74 -11.34 -14.06
CA GLY A 308 -11.69 -11.30 -12.59
C GLY A 308 -11.88 -9.89 -12.03
N LEU A 309 -11.18 -8.89 -12.58
CA LEU A 309 -11.30 -7.48 -12.17
C LEU A 309 -12.72 -6.92 -12.44
N ASP A 310 -13.35 -7.30 -13.55
CA ASP A 310 -14.71 -6.88 -13.89
C ASP A 310 -15.74 -7.40 -12.86
N VAL A 311 -15.61 -8.66 -12.41
CA VAL A 311 -16.42 -9.22 -11.32
C VAL A 311 -16.09 -8.55 -9.99
N PHE A 312 -14.81 -8.36 -9.68
CA PHE A 312 -14.37 -7.70 -8.45
C PHE A 312 -14.93 -6.28 -8.34
N ARG A 313 -14.92 -5.50 -9.43
CA ARG A 313 -15.55 -4.18 -9.53
C ARG A 313 -17.02 -4.23 -9.12
N CYS A 314 -17.78 -5.18 -9.65
CA CYS A 314 -19.20 -5.33 -9.31
C CYS A 314 -19.41 -5.65 -7.81
N VAL A 315 -18.58 -6.51 -7.24
CA VAL A 315 -18.64 -6.88 -5.81
C VAL A 315 -18.20 -5.71 -4.92
N MET A 316 -17.21 -4.91 -5.34
CA MET A 316 -16.79 -3.69 -4.66
C MET A 316 -17.90 -2.63 -4.64
N LEU A 317 -18.53 -2.36 -5.79
CA LEU A 317 -19.66 -1.41 -5.86
C LEU A 317 -20.86 -1.87 -5.02
N MET A 318 -21.09 -3.19 -4.98
CA MET A 318 -22.06 -3.80 -4.08
C MET A 318 -21.70 -3.54 -2.61
N ALA A 319 -20.42 -3.69 -2.23
CA ALA A 319 -19.93 -3.43 -0.88
C ALA A 319 -20.10 -1.96 -0.46
N ASN A 320 -19.81 -1.00 -1.35
CA ASN A 320 -20.06 0.43 -1.10
C ASN A 320 -21.54 0.70 -0.79
N THR A 321 -22.45 0.08 -1.55
CA THR A 321 -23.90 0.19 -1.30
C THR A 321 -24.31 -0.48 0.02
N LEU A 322 -23.63 -1.55 0.44
CA LEU A 322 -23.90 -2.24 1.70
C LEU A 322 -23.43 -1.44 2.91
N LYS A 323 -22.27 -0.78 2.80
CA LYS A 323 -21.70 0.09 3.84
C LYS A 323 -22.68 1.19 4.25
N GLU A 324 -23.35 1.82 3.29
CA GLU A 324 -24.36 2.85 3.52
C GLU A 324 -25.62 2.34 4.24
N LYS A 325 -25.87 1.02 4.20
CA LYS A 325 -27.02 0.37 4.85
C LYS A 325 -26.70 -0.17 6.23
N PHE A 326 -25.47 0.03 6.72
CA PHE A 326 -25.14 -0.36 8.09
C PHE A 326 -25.88 0.51 9.10
N PRO A 327 -26.21 -0.04 10.28
CA PRO A 327 -26.99 0.68 11.28
C PRO A 327 -26.37 2.02 11.70
N GLU A 328 -27.22 3.03 11.93
CA GLU A 328 -26.80 4.28 12.56
C GLU A 328 -26.44 4.09 14.03
N ASN A 329 -27.23 3.30 14.76
CA ASN A 329 -26.84 2.85 16.09
C ASN A 329 -25.85 1.69 15.97
N ASP A 330 -24.58 2.01 16.23
CA ASP A 330 -23.44 1.11 16.22
C ASP A 330 -23.20 0.39 17.55
N SER A 331 -24.02 0.63 18.58
CA SER A 331 -23.94 -0.10 19.85
C SER A 331 -24.27 -1.58 19.62
N VAL A 332 -23.37 -2.45 20.06
CA VAL A 332 -23.53 -3.91 19.95
C VAL A 332 -23.61 -4.50 21.35
N PHE A 333 -24.80 -4.98 21.69
CA PHE A 333 -25.10 -5.62 22.98
C PHE A 333 -25.42 -7.11 22.84
N ASN A 334 -25.52 -7.63 21.61
CA ASN A 334 -25.69 -9.05 21.32
C ASN A 334 -25.24 -9.38 19.89
N ILE A 335 -25.13 -10.69 19.60
CA ILE A 335 -24.71 -11.22 18.29
C ILE A 335 -25.68 -10.89 17.16
N SER A 336 -26.99 -10.82 17.43
CA SER A 336 -27.97 -10.46 16.39
C SER A 336 -27.74 -9.05 15.89
N LYS A 337 -27.42 -8.12 16.78
CA LYS A 337 -27.12 -6.73 16.44
C LYS A 337 -25.78 -6.62 15.71
N LEU A 338 -24.76 -7.35 16.16
CA LEU A 338 -23.46 -7.43 15.47
C LEU A 338 -23.63 -7.92 14.02
N ASN A 339 -24.40 -8.98 13.81
CA ASN A 339 -24.62 -9.58 12.50
C ASN A 339 -25.38 -8.68 11.51
N GLU A 340 -25.91 -7.53 11.92
CA GLU A 340 -26.42 -6.52 10.99
C GLU A 340 -25.30 -5.98 10.06
N PHE A 341 -24.04 -6.02 10.53
CA PHE A 341 -22.83 -5.64 9.80
C PHE A 341 -22.22 -6.78 8.95
N CYS A 342 -22.80 -7.99 8.95
CA CYS A 342 -22.38 -9.11 8.11
C CYS A 342 -23.44 -9.40 7.01
N PRO A 343 -23.40 -8.68 5.89
CA PRO A 343 -24.30 -8.95 4.78
C PRO A 343 -23.98 -10.31 4.14
N THR A 344 -25.01 -11.14 3.95
CA THR A 344 -24.92 -12.39 3.19
C THR A 344 -25.76 -12.33 1.91
N VAL A 345 -25.32 -13.06 0.88
CA VAL A 345 -26.01 -13.17 -0.42
C VAL A 345 -25.99 -14.61 -0.93
N PRO A 346 -27.13 -15.17 -1.38
CA PRO A 346 -27.17 -16.50 -1.98
C PRO A 346 -26.28 -16.62 -3.21
N VAL A 347 -25.49 -17.69 -3.29
CA VAL A 347 -24.53 -17.95 -4.37
C VAL A 347 -25.20 -17.85 -5.74
N PHE A 348 -26.33 -18.53 -5.92
CA PHE A 348 -27.08 -18.52 -7.19
C PHE A 348 -27.53 -17.12 -7.60
N SER A 349 -28.01 -16.32 -6.63
CA SER A 349 -28.49 -14.97 -6.91
C SER A 349 -27.34 -14.05 -7.30
N LEU A 350 -26.20 -14.14 -6.61
CA LEU A 350 -25.01 -13.36 -6.91
C LEU A 350 -24.46 -13.73 -8.29
N LYS A 351 -24.30 -15.03 -8.55
CA LYS A 351 -23.85 -15.57 -9.85
C LYS A 351 -24.66 -15.00 -11.00
N ARG A 352 -26.00 -15.13 -10.93
CA ARG A 352 -26.89 -14.63 -11.98
C ARG A 352 -26.73 -13.13 -12.21
N ALA A 353 -26.71 -12.33 -11.13
CA ALA A 353 -26.54 -10.88 -11.25
C ALA A 353 -25.17 -10.51 -11.85
N LEU A 354 -24.11 -11.25 -11.52
CA LEU A 354 -22.78 -11.03 -12.10
C LEU A 354 -22.73 -11.41 -13.58
N CYS A 355 -23.34 -12.52 -14.02
CA CYS A 355 -23.49 -12.84 -15.44
C CYS A 355 -24.18 -11.69 -16.19
N ASP A 356 -25.32 -11.21 -15.66
CA ASP A 356 -26.12 -10.16 -16.28
C ASP A 356 -25.40 -8.80 -16.32
N ALA A 357 -24.57 -8.51 -15.31
CA ALA A 357 -23.82 -7.25 -15.19
C ALA A 357 -22.54 -7.22 -16.03
N THR A 358 -21.83 -8.36 -16.12
CA THR A 358 -20.52 -8.45 -16.80
C THR A 358 -20.61 -9.02 -18.21
N GLY A 359 -21.70 -9.72 -18.56
CA GLY A 359 -21.82 -10.47 -19.80
C GLY A 359 -21.05 -11.80 -19.81
N LEU A 360 -20.40 -12.18 -18.71
CA LEU A 360 -19.64 -13.41 -18.61
C LEU A 360 -20.55 -14.64 -18.47
N THR A 361 -20.04 -15.79 -18.92
CA THR A 361 -20.75 -17.06 -18.79
C THR A 361 -20.85 -17.48 -17.32
N ALA A 362 -21.85 -18.31 -17.04
CA ALA A 362 -22.08 -18.89 -15.72
C ALA A 362 -20.84 -19.60 -15.15
N ASP A 363 -20.13 -20.35 -15.98
CA ASP A 363 -18.95 -21.12 -15.55
C ASP A 363 -17.77 -20.21 -15.20
N LYS A 364 -17.55 -19.15 -15.98
CA LYS A 364 -16.52 -18.14 -15.68
C LYS A 364 -16.80 -17.43 -14.36
N VAL A 365 -18.04 -16.98 -14.16
CA VAL A 365 -18.43 -16.30 -12.92
C VAL A 365 -18.27 -17.22 -11.71
N ASP A 366 -18.62 -18.50 -11.82
CA ASP A 366 -18.40 -19.47 -10.75
C ASP A 366 -16.92 -19.66 -10.43
N ALA A 367 -16.07 -19.80 -11.46
CA ALA A 367 -14.63 -19.92 -11.27
C ALA A 367 -14.03 -18.68 -10.57
N ILE A 368 -14.47 -17.47 -10.96
CA ILE A 368 -14.03 -16.22 -10.35
C ILE A 368 -14.50 -16.12 -8.90
N LEU A 369 -15.77 -16.43 -8.60
CA LEU A 369 -16.29 -16.38 -7.23
C LEU A 369 -15.56 -17.35 -6.31
N GLU A 370 -15.27 -18.57 -6.78
CA GLU A 370 -14.48 -19.54 -6.02
C GLU A 370 -13.03 -19.07 -5.84
N PHE A 371 -12.45 -18.42 -6.84
CA PHE A 371 -11.11 -17.82 -6.75
C PHE A 371 -11.02 -16.67 -5.74
N MET A 372 -12.06 -15.84 -5.67
CA MET A 372 -12.23 -14.75 -4.70
C MET A 372 -12.67 -15.23 -3.30
N THR A 373 -12.87 -16.53 -3.09
CA THR A 373 -13.27 -17.09 -1.80
C THR A 373 -12.05 -17.44 -0.97
N ILE A 374 -12.01 -16.92 0.27
CA ILE A 374 -10.93 -17.18 1.22
C ILE A 374 -10.88 -18.68 1.59
N LYS A 375 -9.68 -19.23 1.79
CA LYS A 375 -9.46 -20.63 2.18
C LYS A 375 -8.76 -20.71 3.54
N ALA A 376 -8.77 -21.89 4.17
CA ALA A 376 -8.02 -22.12 5.40
C ALA A 376 -6.47 -22.25 5.18
N SER A 377 -5.90 -21.48 4.26
CA SER A 377 -4.50 -21.55 3.84
C SER A 377 -3.65 -20.42 4.43
N PRO A 378 -2.40 -20.67 4.88
CA PRO A 378 -1.37 -19.66 5.15
C PRO A 378 -1.26 -18.54 4.13
N THR A 379 -1.47 -18.87 2.86
CA THR A 379 -1.30 -17.97 1.72
C THR A 379 -2.57 -17.22 1.33
N SER A 380 -3.71 -17.53 1.96
CA SER A 380 -4.97 -16.82 1.70
C SER A 380 -4.97 -15.44 2.36
N ASP A 381 -5.48 -14.46 1.62
CA ASP A 381 -5.47 -13.03 1.94
C ASP A 381 -6.86 -12.42 1.73
N LEU A 382 -7.47 -11.87 2.79
CA LEU A 382 -8.82 -11.29 2.76
C LEU A 382 -8.93 -10.05 1.86
N TRP A 383 -7.82 -9.33 1.60
CA TRP A 383 -7.80 -8.21 0.66
C TRP A 383 -8.00 -8.67 -0.79
N CYS A 384 -7.52 -9.88 -1.12
CA CYS A 384 -7.58 -10.46 -2.46
C CYS A 384 -8.69 -11.50 -2.61
N GLN A 385 -9.19 -12.05 -1.50
CA GLN A 385 -10.23 -13.08 -1.43
C GLN A 385 -11.31 -12.70 -0.40
N PRO A 386 -12.11 -11.65 -0.64
CA PRO A 386 -12.98 -11.06 0.38
C PRO A 386 -14.32 -11.80 0.58
N LEU A 387 -14.51 -12.96 -0.05
CA LEU A 387 -15.74 -13.74 0.04
C LEU A 387 -15.57 -14.93 0.99
N ILE A 388 -16.58 -15.14 1.84
CA ILE A 388 -16.63 -16.28 2.77
C ILE A 388 -17.86 -17.12 2.44
N LYS A 389 -17.66 -18.38 2.03
CA LYS A 389 -18.75 -19.30 1.69
C LYS A 389 -19.29 -19.96 2.96
N THR A 390 -20.62 -20.01 3.08
CA THR A 390 -21.32 -20.60 4.25
C THR A 390 -21.99 -21.92 3.88
N SER A 391 -22.35 -22.73 4.89
CA SER A 391 -23.06 -24.01 4.69
C SER A 391 -24.45 -23.84 4.05
N LYS A 392 -25.02 -22.63 4.10
CA LYS A 392 -26.31 -22.29 3.49
C LYS A 392 -26.21 -21.94 2.00
N ASN A 393 -25.04 -22.14 1.39
CA ASN A 393 -24.75 -21.75 0.01
C ASN A 393 -24.99 -20.24 -0.22
N GLU A 394 -24.53 -19.44 0.74
CA GLU A 394 -24.46 -17.99 0.69
C GLU A 394 -23.01 -17.53 0.84
N TYR A 395 -22.67 -16.39 0.25
CA TYR A 395 -21.45 -15.66 0.55
C TYR A 395 -21.71 -14.61 1.63
N ALA A 396 -20.92 -14.62 2.70
CA ALA A 396 -20.75 -13.46 3.56
C ALA A 396 -19.72 -12.53 2.94
N ILE A 397 -20.02 -11.23 2.93
CA ILE A 397 -19.23 -10.22 2.23
C ILE A 397 -18.39 -9.43 3.24
N LEU A 398 -17.07 -9.45 3.07
CA LEU A 398 -16.16 -8.61 3.84
C LEU A 398 -16.11 -7.20 3.23
N VAL A 399 -17.07 -6.36 3.63
CA VAL A 399 -17.22 -4.98 3.15
C VAL A 399 -15.98 -4.13 3.47
N SER A 400 -15.36 -4.34 4.64
CA SER A 400 -14.13 -3.64 5.06
C SER A 400 -12.99 -3.77 4.04
N ALA A 401 -12.70 -4.98 3.55
CA ALA A 401 -11.68 -5.21 2.52
C ALA A 401 -12.08 -4.68 1.14
N LEU A 402 -13.37 -4.83 0.77
CA LEU A 402 -13.88 -4.45 -0.54
C LEU A 402 -14.05 -2.94 -0.74
N CYS A 403 -14.24 -2.15 0.32
CA CYS A 403 -14.42 -0.70 0.19
C CYS A 403 -13.12 0.07 -0.03
N SER A 404 -11.96 -0.53 0.22
CA SER A 404 -10.66 0.16 0.08
C SER A 404 -9.53 -0.77 -0.41
N PRO A 405 -9.71 -1.51 -1.52
CA PRO A 405 -8.69 -2.42 -2.03
C PRO A 405 -7.56 -1.66 -2.73
N SER A 406 -6.32 -2.12 -2.54
CA SER A 406 -5.23 -1.77 -3.46
C SER A 406 -5.35 -2.61 -4.73
N VAL A 407 -5.81 -1.98 -5.83
CA VAL A 407 -6.06 -2.67 -7.11
C VAL A 407 -4.79 -3.31 -7.67
N ILE A 408 -3.64 -2.63 -7.55
CA ILE A 408 -2.33 -3.16 -7.97
C ILE A 408 -1.98 -4.40 -7.14
N ARG A 409 -2.09 -4.36 -5.80
CA ARG A 409 -1.82 -5.52 -4.94
C ARG A 409 -2.70 -6.71 -5.30
N VAL A 410 -4.00 -6.48 -5.51
CA VAL A 410 -4.95 -7.52 -5.93
C VAL A 410 -4.50 -8.15 -7.24
N PHE A 411 -4.14 -7.32 -8.22
CA PHE A 411 -3.68 -7.79 -9.53
C PHE A 411 -2.37 -8.59 -9.45
N GLU A 412 -1.35 -8.09 -8.74
CA GLU A 412 -0.06 -8.77 -8.55
C GLU A 412 -0.22 -10.11 -7.83
N ARG A 413 -1.09 -10.13 -6.81
CA ARG A 413 -1.38 -11.36 -6.09
C ARG A 413 -2.05 -12.38 -7.00
N TRP A 414 -3.05 -11.97 -7.77
CA TRP A 414 -3.75 -12.85 -8.68
C TRP A 414 -2.87 -13.33 -9.83
N ALA A 415 -2.00 -12.47 -10.37
CA ALA A 415 -1.00 -12.86 -11.36
C ALA A 415 -0.09 -13.99 -10.82
N THR A 416 0.34 -13.89 -9.56
CA THR A 416 1.10 -14.96 -8.90
C THR A 416 0.27 -16.25 -8.78
N ASP A 417 -1.00 -16.15 -8.39
CA ASP A 417 -1.89 -17.32 -8.27
C ASP A 417 -2.24 -17.94 -9.66
N PHE A 418 -2.07 -17.16 -10.74
CA PHE A 418 -2.12 -17.60 -12.14
C PHE A 418 -0.82 -18.25 -12.63
N GLY A 419 0.24 -18.25 -11.80
CA GLY A 419 1.55 -18.81 -12.15
C GLY A 419 2.41 -17.88 -13.01
N LEU A 420 2.07 -16.60 -13.08
CA LEU A 420 2.82 -15.59 -13.82
C LEU A 420 4.04 -15.14 -13.00
N ASN A 421 5.15 -14.90 -13.69
CA ASN A 421 6.36 -14.39 -13.06
C ASN A 421 6.27 -12.87 -12.96
N LEU A 422 6.18 -12.35 -11.73
CA LEU A 422 6.09 -10.90 -11.48
C LEU A 422 7.30 -10.11 -11.98
N ARG A 423 8.41 -10.76 -12.35
CA ARG A 423 9.56 -10.06 -12.96
C ARG A 423 9.27 -9.60 -14.39
N ASP A 424 8.40 -10.28 -15.12
CA ASP A 424 8.19 -10.01 -16.54
C ASP A 424 7.48 -8.66 -16.77
N LYS A 425 6.84 -8.09 -15.74
CA LYS A 425 6.26 -6.73 -15.79
C LYS A 425 7.34 -5.63 -15.86
N GLY A 426 8.61 -5.96 -15.60
CA GLY A 426 9.75 -5.04 -15.71
C GLY A 426 9.87 -4.45 -17.11
N TYR A 427 9.83 -5.30 -18.13
CA TYR A 427 9.93 -4.87 -19.53
C TYR A 427 8.82 -3.89 -19.93
N THR A 428 7.58 -4.14 -19.53
CA THR A 428 6.46 -3.20 -19.80
C THR A 428 6.68 -1.85 -19.11
N TYR A 429 7.25 -1.86 -17.90
CA TYR A 429 7.55 -0.62 -17.18
C TYR A 429 8.66 0.17 -17.88
N GLU A 430 9.73 -0.50 -18.31
CA GLU A 430 10.83 0.11 -19.07
C GLU A 430 10.33 0.74 -20.38
N GLU A 431 9.58 -0.02 -21.19
CA GLU A 431 8.98 0.49 -22.42
C GLU A 431 8.11 1.73 -22.18
N THR A 432 7.34 1.73 -21.09
CA THR A 432 6.47 2.86 -20.72
C THR A 432 7.28 4.09 -20.36
N VAL A 433 8.34 3.95 -19.54
CA VAL A 433 9.24 5.06 -19.20
C VAL A 433 9.84 5.66 -20.47
N ILE A 434 10.38 4.83 -21.37
CA ILE A 434 11.01 5.27 -22.60
C ILE A 434 10.02 6.03 -23.48
N GLN A 435 8.80 5.50 -23.63
CA GLN A 435 7.76 6.16 -24.42
C GLN A 435 7.36 7.50 -23.81
N GLU A 436 7.08 7.55 -22.51
CA GLU A 436 6.63 8.77 -21.84
C GLU A 436 7.68 9.87 -21.84
N LEU A 437 8.97 9.52 -21.68
CA LEU A 437 10.06 10.48 -21.75
C LEU A 437 10.24 11.02 -23.17
N ASN A 438 10.24 10.15 -24.18
CA ASN A 438 10.35 10.57 -25.57
C ASN A 438 9.19 11.49 -26.00
N ASP A 439 7.97 11.18 -25.56
CA ASP A 439 6.80 12.02 -25.78
C ASP A 439 6.96 13.38 -25.09
N ALA A 440 7.49 13.42 -23.86
CA ALA A 440 7.73 14.67 -23.14
C ALA A 440 8.80 15.54 -23.84
N LEU A 441 9.94 14.94 -24.21
CA LEU A 441 11.03 15.63 -24.91
C LEU A 441 10.56 16.21 -26.26
N SER A 442 9.86 15.40 -27.06
CA SER A 442 9.42 15.82 -28.41
C SER A 442 8.36 16.92 -28.40
N ASN A 443 7.57 17.04 -27.32
CA ASN A 443 6.50 18.03 -27.21
C ASN A 443 6.90 19.29 -26.43
N ASN A 444 8.11 19.33 -25.84
CA ASN A 444 8.58 20.48 -25.11
C ASN A 444 9.29 21.47 -26.05
N PRO A 445 8.76 22.69 -26.26
CA PRO A 445 9.34 23.65 -27.19
C PRO A 445 10.74 24.17 -26.80
N LEU A 446 11.16 23.95 -25.55
CA LEU A 446 12.50 24.33 -25.07
C LEU A 446 13.56 23.25 -25.33
N VAL A 447 13.15 22.03 -25.69
CA VAL A 447 14.05 20.93 -26.05
C VAL A 447 14.33 20.99 -27.55
N THR A 448 15.39 21.70 -27.93
CA THR A 448 15.77 21.87 -29.35
C THR A 448 16.86 20.90 -29.81
N ASP A 449 17.55 20.25 -28.88
CA ASP A 449 18.68 19.37 -29.14
C ASP A 449 18.65 18.18 -28.16
N PHE A 450 18.33 17.00 -28.67
CA PHE A 450 18.27 15.76 -27.89
C PHE A 450 18.36 14.52 -28.79
N ASP A 451 18.80 13.41 -28.19
CA ASP A 451 18.66 12.07 -28.73
C ASP A 451 17.62 11.30 -27.92
N LYS A 452 16.78 10.55 -28.64
CA LYS A 452 15.67 9.81 -28.03
C LYS A 452 16.16 8.87 -26.94
N ALA A 453 15.36 8.76 -25.89
CA ALA A 453 15.56 7.77 -24.86
C ALA A 453 15.48 6.35 -25.43
N VAL A 454 16.40 5.50 -25.02
CA VAL A 454 16.49 4.08 -25.39
C VAL A 454 16.70 3.21 -24.15
N SER A 455 16.24 1.97 -24.23
CA SER A 455 16.67 0.84 -23.39
C SER A 455 17.43 -0.10 -24.33
N ASP A 456 18.74 -0.25 -24.12
CA ASP A 456 19.59 -1.01 -25.05
C ASP A 456 20.83 -1.59 -24.35
N THR A 457 21.44 -2.58 -25.01
CA THR A 457 22.69 -3.19 -24.59
C THR A 457 23.84 -2.65 -25.44
N VAL A 458 24.58 -1.69 -24.87
CA VAL A 458 25.67 -0.97 -25.53
C VAL A 458 26.93 -1.85 -25.60
N LYS A 459 27.41 -2.13 -26.81
CA LYS A 459 28.57 -3.02 -27.06
C LYS A 459 29.75 -2.23 -27.62
N VAL A 460 30.66 -1.78 -26.74
CA VAL A 460 31.79 -0.90 -27.08
C VAL A 460 33.05 -1.27 -26.31
N GLY A 461 34.22 -0.94 -26.85
CA GLY A 461 35.50 -1.15 -26.14
C GLY A 461 35.84 -2.60 -25.80
N GLY A 462 35.20 -3.58 -26.45
CA GLY A 462 35.32 -5.01 -26.12
C GLY A 462 34.49 -5.45 -24.91
N GLY A 463 33.66 -4.56 -24.35
CA GLY A 463 32.69 -4.84 -23.30
C GLY A 463 31.25 -4.66 -23.76
N GLU A 464 30.31 -5.03 -22.88
CA GLU A 464 28.88 -4.96 -23.10
C GLU A 464 28.20 -4.52 -21.81
N GLU A 465 27.27 -3.57 -21.90
CA GLU A 465 26.51 -3.05 -20.75
C GLU A 465 25.04 -2.86 -21.13
N GLU A 466 24.14 -3.43 -20.35
CA GLU A 466 22.69 -3.26 -20.49
C GLU A 466 22.23 -2.00 -19.74
N ILE A 467 21.53 -1.08 -20.40
CA ILE A 467 21.12 0.20 -19.84
C ILE A 467 19.63 0.43 -20.10
N ASP A 468 18.84 0.41 -19.02
CA ASP A 468 17.39 0.46 -19.04
C ASP A 468 16.84 1.83 -19.48
N LEU A 469 17.58 2.90 -19.18
CA LEU A 469 17.30 4.25 -19.65
C LEU A 469 18.60 4.96 -20.02
N LEU A 470 18.72 5.36 -21.29
CA LEU A 470 19.78 6.23 -21.78
C LEU A 470 19.21 7.28 -22.73
N THR A 471 19.47 8.57 -22.48
CA THR A 471 19.11 9.68 -23.38
C THR A 471 20.13 10.80 -23.28
N ARG A 472 20.24 11.63 -24.32
CA ARG A 472 21.01 12.88 -24.30
C ARG A 472 20.06 14.06 -24.55
N VAL A 473 20.20 15.13 -23.75
CA VAL A 473 19.52 16.40 -23.92
C VAL A 473 20.57 17.50 -23.81
N GLY A 474 20.87 18.22 -24.90
CA GLY A 474 21.99 19.18 -24.93
C GLY A 474 23.31 18.52 -24.51
N ASP A 475 23.94 19.08 -23.48
CA ASP A 475 25.17 18.57 -22.85
C ASP A 475 24.92 17.50 -21.77
N LEU A 476 23.67 17.19 -21.43
CA LEU A 476 23.32 16.23 -20.39
C LEU A 476 23.04 14.84 -20.96
N ILE A 477 23.67 13.83 -20.37
CA ILE A 477 23.37 12.41 -20.57
C ILE A 477 22.67 11.88 -19.32
N ILE A 478 21.49 11.32 -19.47
CA ILE A 478 20.73 10.72 -18.38
C ILE A 478 20.89 9.21 -18.46
N VAL A 479 21.37 8.61 -17.37
CA VAL A 479 21.54 7.16 -17.21
C VAL A 479 20.65 6.70 -16.08
N GLY A 480 19.77 5.75 -16.37
CA GLY A 480 18.84 5.22 -15.39
C GLY A 480 18.76 3.70 -15.38
N ASP A 481 18.33 3.18 -14.23
CA ASP A 481 18.02 1.78 -14.01
C ASP A 481 16.58 1.68 -13.52
N SER A 482 15.77 0.86 -14.21
CA SER A 482 14.33 0.77 -13.97
C SER A 482 14.03 -0.47 -13.15
N LYS A 483 13.29 -0.31 -12.06
CA LYS A 483 12.88 -1.41 -11.19
C LYS A 483 11.38 -1.43 -11.04
N SER A 484 10.77 -2.48 -11.58
CA SER A 484 9.34 -2.73 -11.41
C SER A 484 9.08 -3.51 -10.12
N ILE A 485 8.91 -2.77 -9.03
CA ILE A 485 8.80 -3.32 -7.68
C ILE A 485 7.34 -3.70 -7.37
N VAL A 486 7.14 -4.76 -6.60
CA VAL A 486 5.81 -5.16 -6.11
C VAL A 486 5.29 -4.20 -5.05
N THR A 487 3.97 -4.19 -4.84
CA THR A 487 3.35 -3.30 -3.85
C THR A 487 4.05 -3.40 -2.49
N THR A 488 4.45 -2.25 -1.94
CA THR A 488 5.14 -2.15 -0.65
C THR A 488 4.16 -1.74 0.44
N ASP A 489 3.77 -2.70 1.27
CA ASP A 489 2.68 -2.60 2.25
C ASP A 489 2.99 -3.26 3.61
N SER A 490 4.24 -3.69 3.81
CA SER A 490 4.71 -4.31 5.04
C SER A 490 6.18 -3.96 5.27
N GLU A 491 6.66 -4.16 6.50
CA GLU A 491 8.08 -3.94 6.83
C GLU A 491 9.01 -4.86 6.04
N ILE A 492 8.53 -6.06 5.69
CA ILE A 492 9.27 -7.02 4.87
C ILE A 492 9.38 -6.51 3.43
N SER A 493 8.27 -6.09 2.83
CA SER A 493 8.28 -5.54 1.46
C SER A 493 9.06 -4.23 1.41
N LYS A 494 8.99 -3.38 2.44
CA LYS A 494 9.81 -2.16 2.56
C LYS A 494 11.30 -2.46 2.56
N TYR A 495 11.75 -3.43 3.35
CA TYR A 495 13.14 -3.88 3.36
C TYR A 495 13.57 -4.40 1.99
N ASN A 496 12.77 -5.29 1.37
CA ASN A 496 13.11 -5.87 0.06
C ASN A 496 13.15 -4.82 -1.05
N THR A 497 12.26 -3.82 -0.99
CA THR A 497 12.25 -2.68 -1.90
C THR A 497 13.55 -1.88 -1.75
N ALA A 498 13.93 -1.53 -0.52
CA ALA A 498 15.19 -0.81 -0.29
C ALA A 498 16.42 -1.61 -0.72
N ASP A 499 16.46 -2.93 -0.46
CA ASP A 499 17.52 -3.82 -0.92
C ASP A 499 17.60 -3.82 -2.46
N THR A 500 16.46 -3.90 -3.15
CA THR A 500 16.40 -3.83 -4.63
C THR A 500 16.90 -2.49 -5.16
N LEU A 501 16.52 -1.39 -4.52
CA LEU A 501 16.94 -0.03 -4.92
C LEU A 501 18.43 0.23 -4.62
N ALA A 502 18.98 -0.34 -3.55
CA ALA A 502 20.41 -0.31 -3.28
C ALA A 502 21.20 -0.96 -4.43
N HIS A 503 20.85 -2.19 -4.81
CA HIS A 503 21.48 -2.84 -5.96
C HIS A 503 21.29 -2.07 -7.28
N ALA A 504 20.17 -1.36 -7.44
CA ALA A 504 19.96 -0.49 -8.60
C ALA A 504 20.91 0.72 -8.59
N GLY A 505 21.17 1.33 -7.43
CA GLY A 505 22.17 2.39 -7.27
C GLY A 505 23.56 1.95 -7.73
N GLU A 506 24.05 0.82 -7.22
CA GLU A 506 25.31 0.21 -7.67
C GLU A 506 25.34 -0.02 -9.19
N GLN A 507 24.22 -0.50 -9.77
CA GLN A 507 24.09 -0.73 -11.20
C GLN A 507 24.20 0.57 -12.00
N VAL A 508 23.51 1.64 -11.61
CA VAL A 508 23.58 2.95 -12.30
C VAL A 508 24.99 3.50 -12.25
N VAL A 509 25.65 3.48 -11.08
CA VAL A 509 27.04 3.96 -10.94
C VAL A 509 27.98 3.22 -11.89
N ARG A 510 27.87 1.90 -11.96
CA ARG A 510 28.66 1.06 -12.87
C ARG A 510 28.36 1.35 -14.35
N LYS A 511 27.08 1.45 -14.73
CA LYS A 511 26.63 1.75 -16.11
C LYS A 511 27.12 3.13 -16.57
N THR A 512 27.01 4.15 -15.72
CA THR A 512 27.52 5.49 -16.01
C THR A 512 29.02 5.49 -16.21
N LYS A 513 29.78 4.78 -15.36
CA LYS A 513 31.23 4.68 -15.52
C LYS A 513 31.62 4.02 -16.84
N PHE A 514 30.92 2.95 -17.23
CA PHE A 514 31.14 2.30 -18.53
C PHE A 514 30.97 3.27 -19.71
N LEU A 515 29.92 4.10 -19.68
CA LEU A 515 29.68 5.13 -20.70
C LEU A 515 30.74 6.23 -20.69
N GLN A 516 31.14 6.72 -19.51
CA GLN A 516 32.21 7.72 -19.38
C GLN A 516 33.53 7.23 -19.98
N ASP A 517 33.88 5.98 -19.72
CA ASP A 517 35.13 5.36 -20.21
C ASP A 517 35.08 5.08 -21.74
N ASN A 518 33.89 5.08 -22.38
CA ASN A 518 33.69 4.72 -23.79
C ASN A 518 32.81 5.71 -24.58
N LEU A 519 32.76 6.97 -24.17
CA LEU A 519 31.71 7.91 -24.56
C LEU A 519 31.49 8.06 -26.07
N GLN A 520 32.55 8.36 -26.82
CA GLN A 520 32.48 8.52 -28.28
C GLN A 520 31.99 7.24 -28.96
N ALA A 521 32.54 6.08 -28.58
CA ALA A 521 32.16 4.80 -29.16
C ALA A 521 30.68 4.46 -28.85
N ALA A 522 30.19 4.83 -27.66
CA ALA A 522 28.78 4.64 -27.30
C ALA A 522 27.86 5.50 -28.17
N PHE A 523 28.21 6.77 -28.42
CA PHE A 523 27.46 7.63 -29.35
C PHE A 523 27.42 7.04 -30.76
N GLU A 524 28.58 6.62 -31.29
CA GLU A 524 28.67 5.98 -32.61
C GLU A 524 27.83 4.69 -32.68
N PHE A 525 27.83 3.88 -31.62
CA PHE A 525 27.02 2.66 -31.53
C PHE A 525 25.52 2.95 -31.55
N LEU A 526 25.08 3.98 -30.81
CA LEU A 526 23.68 4.40 -30.72
C LEU A 526 23.21 5.19 -31.94
N GLY A 527 24.13 5.57 -32.84
CA GLY A 527 23.86 6.43 -33.98
C GLY A 527 23.59 7.89 -33.59
N TRP A 528 24.15 8.34 -32.47
CA TRP A 528 24.08 9.72 -31.97
C TRP A 528 25.29 10.53 -32.45
N ASP A 529 25.11 11.84 -32.59
CA ASP A 529 26.18 12.74 -33.02
C ASP A 529 27.07 13.13 -31.82
N TYR A 530 28.33 12.71 -31.85
CA TYR A 530 29.32 13.05 -30.82
C TYR A 530 30.05 14.36 -31.16
N ASP A 531 30.03 15.31 -30.24
CA ASP A 531 30.80 16.55 -30.32
C ASP A 531 31.94 16.57 -29.30
N ALA A 532 33.16 16.43 -29.79
CA ALA A 532 34.38 16.46 -28.97
C ALA A 532 34.64 17.81 -28.27
N SER A 533 33.94 18.89 -28.67
CA SER A 533 34.04 20.21 -28.02
C SER A 533 33.06 20.40 -26.86
N THR A 534 32.09 19.50 -26.71
CA THR A 534 31.08 19.55 -25.65
C THR A 534 31.56 18.81 -24.40
N ASP A 535 31.41 19.46 -23.23
CA ASP A 535 31.66 18.84 -21.92
C ASP A 535 30.39 18.12 -21.43
N TYR A 536 30.24 16.85 -21.81
CA TYR A 536 29.05 16.08 -21.48
C TYR A 536 28.96 15.76 -19.98
N LYS A 537 27.82 16.14 -19.39
CA LYS A 537 27.48 15.89 -17.99
C LYS A 537 26.63 14.63 -17.87
N PHE A 538 26.72 13.95 -16.73
CA PHE A 538 25.92 12.77 -16.46
C PHE A 538 24.97 13.02 -15.29
N ALA A 539 23.68 12.77 -15.50
CA ALA A 539 22.71 12.63 -14.42
C ALA A 539 22.33 11.16 -14.27
N GLN A 540 22.13 10.78 -13.01
CA GLN A 540 21.86 9.40 -12.62
C GLN A 540 20.52 9.34 -11.90
N CYS A 541 19.71 8.31 -12.18
CA CYS A 541 18.50 8.08 -11.44
C CYS A 541 18.11 6.60 -11.38
N ILE A 542 17.40 6.21 -10.33
CA ILE A 542 16.70 4.94 -10.25
C ILE A 542 15.23 5.21 -10.49
N LEU A 543 14.61 4.48 -11.42
CA LEU A 543 13.18 4.59 -11.72
C LEU A 543 12.41 3.47 -11.03
N ASN A 544 11.57 3.83 -10.06
CA ASN A 544 10.83 2.87 -9.25
C ASN A 544 9.33 2.90 -9.53
N SER A 545 8.79 1.84 -10.14
CA SER A 545 7.35 1.71 -10.40
C SER A 545 6.49 1.68 -9.13
N GLY A 546 7.08 1.28 -8.00
CA GLY A 546 6.41 1.25 -6.70
C GLY A 546 6.20 2.65 -6.11
N ARG A 547 6.89 3.67 -6.63
CA ARG A 547 6.80 5.07 -6.20
C ARG A 547 7.06 5.26 -4.70
N ILE A 548 7.92 4.42 -4.12
CA ILE A 548 8.36 4.47 -2.73
C ILE A 548 9.85 4.83 -2.69
N PHE A 549 10.30 5.51 -1.63
CA PHE A 549 11.65 6.07 -1.49
C PHE A 549 11.99 7.14 -2.53
N VAL A 550 11.00 7.73 -3.19
CA VAL A 550 11.22 8.86 -4.10
C VAL A 550 11.87 10.02 -3.34
N GLY A 551 12.92 10.61 -3.93
CA GLY A 551 13.75 11.64 -3.29
C GLY A 551 14.74 11.10 -2.25
N HIS A 552 14.84 9.78 -2.08
CA HIS A 552 15.94 9.15 -1.35
C HIS A 552 17.06 8.79 -2.31
N GLU A 553 18.29 8.76 -1.81
CA GLU A 553 19.46 8.31 -2.55
C GLU A 553 19.90 6.92 -2.10
N PHE A 554 20.20 6.05 -3.06
CA PHE A 554 20.93 4.82 -2.85
C PHE A 554 22.25 4.89 -3.63
N ASP A 555 23.39 4.72 -2.95
CA ASP A 555 24.73 4.92 -3.53
C ASP A 555 24.94 6.28 -4.21
N GLY A 556 24.29 7.34 -3.67
CA GLY A 556 24.33 8.69 -4.24
C GLY A 556 23.48 8.86 -5.51
N VAL A 557 22.66 7.87 -5.86
CA VAL A 557 21.75 7.93 -7.00
C VAL A 557 20.31 8.17 -6.50
N PRO A 558 19.63 9.25 -6.92
CA PRO A 558 18.27 9.54 -6.49
C PRO A 558 17.26 8.56 -7.08
N VAL A 559 16.28 8.18 -6.27
CA VAL A 559 15.10 7.43 -6.72
C VAL A 559 14.01 8.41 -7.15
N ILE A 560 13.50 8.22 -8.36
CA ILE A 560 12.32 8.91 -8.90
C ILE A 560 11.36 7.88 -9.52
N ASP A 561 10.24 8.35 -10.07
CA ASP A 561 9.32 7.54 -10.85
C ASP A 561 9.03 8.16 -12.21
N GLU A 562 8.32 7.42 -13.07
CA GLU A 562 7.98 7.82 -14.43
C GLU A 562 7.23 9.16 -14.46
N LYS A 563 6.36 9.41 -13.47
CA LYS A 563 5.57 10.64 -13.40
C LYS A 563 6.45 11.85 -13.05
N ILE A 564 7.45 11.69 -12.19
CA ILE A 564 8.39 12.76 -11.83
C ILE A 564 9.32 13.09 -12.99
N LEU A 565 9.87 12.06 -13.64
CA LEU A 565 10.73 12.21 -14.80
C LEU A 565 9.99 12.92 -15.95
N LYS A 566 8.80 12.41 -16.29
CA LYS A 566 7.93 13.00 -17.31
C LYS A 566 7.55 14.45 -16.98
N ALA A 567 7.18 14.73 -15.72
CA ALA A 567 6.77 16.08 -15.32
C ALA A 567 7.87 17.12 -15.55
N TYR A 568 9.13 16.78 -15.30
CA TYR A 568 10.27 17.67 -15.53
C TYR A 568 10.40 18.09 -16.99
N PHE A 569 10.36 17.12 -17.90
CA PHE A 569 10.52 17.37 -19.33
C PHE A 569 9.24 17.82 -20.03
N THR A 570 8.07 17.74 -19.39
CA THR A 570 6.80 18.19 -19.99
C THR A 570 6.63 19.71 -19.91
N SER A 571 7.09 20.35 -18.83
CA SER A 571 6.90 21.79 -18.63
C SER A 571 8.05 22.40 -17.86
N ASP A 572 8.34 23.66 -18.19
CA ASP A 572 9.24 24.55 -17.49
C ASP A 572 8.79 24.88 -16.05
N LYS A 573 7.58 24.48 -15.65
CA LYS A 573 6.97 24.81 -14.35
C LYS A 573 6.26 23.60 -13.73
N VAL A 574 6.35 23.50 -12.40
CA VAL A 574 5.55 22.56 -11.61
C VAL A 574 4.54 23.31 -10.74
N ARG A 575 3.34 22.78 -10.61
CA ARG A 575 2.28 23.37 -9.78
C ARG A 575 2.65 23.18 -8.31
N LEU A 576 2.77 24.28 -7.56
CA LEU A 576 3.07 24.25 -6.14
C LEU A 576 1.78 24.29 -5.30
N PHE A 577 0.85 25.16 -5.66
CA PHE A 577 -0.36 25.37 -4.87
C PHE A 577 -1.57 25.67 -5.74
N SER A 578 -2.67 24.95 -5.49
CA SER A 578 -3.93 25.08 -6.21
C SER A 578 -5.11 25.17 -5.26
N LEU A 579 -6.01 26.11 -5.54
CA LEU A 579 -7.26 26.29 -4.81
C LEU A 579 -8.40 25.56 -5.50
N ALA A 580 -9.19 24.85 -4.71
CA ALA A 580 -10.44 24.26 -5.17
C ALA A 580 -11.59 25.28 -4.99
N SER A 581 -12.18 25.73 -6.09
CA SER A 581 -13.48 26.42 -6.10
C SER A 581 -14.57 25.43 -6.50
N LYS A 582 -15.84 25.70 -6.14
CA LYS A 582 -17.02 24.83 -6.35
C LYS A 582 -17.19 24.29 -7.78
N GLN A 583 -16.49 24.85 -8.78
CA GLN A 583 -16.55 24.39 -10.17
C GLN A 583 -15.19 24.19 -10.85
N ARG A 584 -14.05 24.64 -10.28
CA ARG A 584 -12.72 24.52 -10.90
C ARG A 584 -11.60 24.54 -9.85
N THR A 585 -10.56 23.77 -10.10
CA THR A 585 -9.25 23.94 -9.44
C THR A 585 -8.45 25.00 -10.18
N LYS A 586 -7.96 26.01 -9.47
CA LYS A 586 -7.10 27.07 -10.01
C LYS A 586 -5.74 27.02 -9.33
N THR A 587 -4.68 26.83 -10.10
CA THR A 587 -3.30 26.96 -9.60
C THR A 587 -2.97 28.44 -9.44
N ILE A 588 -2.42 28.82 -8.28
CA ILE A 588 -2.07 30.21 -7.95
C ILE A 588 -0.57 30.38 -7.65
N ALA A 589 0.17 29.28 -7.49
CA ALA A 589 1.62 29.28 -7.35
C ALA A 589 2.27 28.11 -8.10
N TRP A 590 3.44 28.36 -8.67
CA TRP A 590 4.26 27.41 -9.42
C TRP A 590 5.72 27.51 -8.99
N LEU A 591 6.48 26.45 -9.21
CA LEU A 591 7.94 26.46 -9.19
C LEU A 591 8.45 26.55 -10.62
N GLN A 592 9.31 27.52 -10.92
CA GLN A 592 10.01 27.62 -12.22
C GLN A 592 11.21 26.67 -12.21
N LEU A 593 11.17 25.64 -13.04
CA LEU A 593 12.23 24.62 -13.11
C LEU A 593 13.41 25.08 -13.97
N TYR A 594 13.12 25.71 -15.11
CA TYR A 594 14.11 26.20 -16.08
C TYR A 594 13.42 27.15 -17.06
N SER A 595 14.15 28.00 -17.77
CA SER A 595 13.60 28.93 -18.78
C SER A 595 14.14 28.68 -20.19
N ASN A 596 15.16 27.83 -20.31
CA ASN A 596 15.87 27.49 -21.54
C ASN A 596 16.54 26.11 -21.39
N LEU A 597 17.15 25.61 -22.46
CA LEU A 597 17.80 24.29 -22.50
C LEU A 597 18.98 24.18 -21.53
N GLU A 598 19.81 25.21 -21.40
CA GLU A 598 20.98 25.22 -20.50
C GLU A 598 20.58 25.10 -19.02
N GLU A 599 19.54 25.83 -18.61
CA GLU A 599 18.97 25.70 -17.26
C GLU A 599 18.33 24.32 -17.07
N MET A 600 17.67 23.77 -18.09
CA MET A 600 17.05 22.44 -18.03
C MET A 600 18.11 21.35 -17.80
N THR A 601 19.21 21.38 -18.54
CA THR A 601 20.27 20.38 -18.37
C THR A 601 20.98 20.53 -17.02
N SER A 602 21.21 21.76 -16.57
CA SER A 602 21.89 22.05 -15.31
C SER A 602 21.04 21.75 -14.07
N ASN A 603 19.71 21.86 -14.16
CA ASN A 603 18.81 21.72 -13.01
C ASN A 603 18.27 20.30 -12.81
N PHE A 604 18.41 19.39 -13.77
CA PHE A 604 17.77 18.08 -13.70
C PHE A 604 18.21 17.25 -12.49
N GLN A 605 19.51 17.13 -12.23
CA GLN A 605 20.00 16.35 -11.08
C GLN A 605 19.49 16.91 -9.75
N LYS A 606 19.46 18.25 -9.62
CA LYS A 606 18.90 18.94 -8.45
C LYS A 606 17.41 18.60 -8.27
N TYR A 607 16.64 18.63 -9.36
CA TYR A 607 15.23 18.26 -9.34
C TYR A 607 15.01 16.79 -8.98
N ALA A 608 15.85 15.87 -9.47
CA ALA A 608 15.73 14.45 -9.17
C ALA A 608 16.03 14.12 -7.70
N LEU A 609 16.98 14.84 -7.09
CA LEU A 609 17.32 14.73 -5.66
C LEU A 609 16.18 15.21 -4.76
N ASN A 610 15.58 16.35 -5.09
CA ASN A 610 14.48 16.95 -4.33
C ASN A 610 13.26 17.22 -5.22
N PRO A 611 12.51 16.17 -5.62
CA PRO A 611 11.37 16.34 -6.53
C PRO A 611 10.29 17.18 -5.86
N PRO A 612 9.85 18.32 -6.43
CA PRO A 612 8.84 19.17 -5.81
C PRO A 612 7.47 18.52 -5.60
N GLN A 613 7.24 17.35 -6.19
CA GLN A 613 6.03 16.55 -5.97
C GLN A 613 6.03 15.84 -4.60
N ILE A 614 7.18 15.77 -3.94
CA ILE A 614 7.34 15.36 -2.55
C ILE A 614 7.20 16.62 -1.70
N ASN A 615 6.00 16.85 -1.17
CA ASN A 615 5.71 18.04 -0.38
C ASN A 615 6.22 17.92 1.05
N GLU A 616 6.39 16.69 1.54
CA GLU A 616 6.74 16.37 2.92
C GLU A 616 8.25 16.14 3.09
N ASP A 617 8.82 16.89 4.02
CA ASP A 617 10.19 16.74 4.52
C ASP A 617 10.17 16.20 5.96
N ALA A 618 11.30 16.25 6.65
CA ALA A 618 11.39 15.82 8.04
C ALA A 618 10.44 16.60 8.96
N ASP A 619 10.38 17.93 8.81
CA ASP A 619 9.59 18.80 9.70
C ASP A 619 8.07 18.54 9.61
N SER A 620 7.64 17.88 8.54
CA SER A 620 6.25 17.50 8.29
C SER A 620 5.75 16.38 9.21
N PHE A 621 6.64 15.68 9.92
CA PHE A 621 6.29 14.52 10.74
C PHE A 621 6.49 14.76 12.25
N GLU A 622 5.65 14.14 13.06
CA GLU A 622 5.78 14.06 14.52
C GLU A 622 5.53 12.65 15.05
N TYR A 623 5.93 12.38 16.28
CA TYR A 623 5.67 11.09 16.90
C TYR A 623 4.25 11.02 17.46
N ASN A 624 3.55 9.95 17.11
CA ASN A 624 2.37 9.46 17.81
C ASN A 624 2.76 8.24 18.66
N GLU A 625 2.18 8.13 19.85
CA GLU A 625 2.38 7.00 20.77
C GLU A 625 1.10 6.16 20.80
N ASN A 626 1.23 4.85 20.61
CA ASN A 626 0.15 3.89 20.80
C ASN A 626 0.45 2.95 21.95
N LYS A 627 -0.55 2.77 22.84
CA LYS A 627 -0.46 1.88 23.99
C LYS A 627 -1.17 0.56 23.72
N PHE A 628 -0.58 -0.52 24.23
CA PHE A 628 -1.14 -1.85 24.07
C PHE A 628 -1.58 -2.43 25.41
N PRO A 629 -2.72 -3.13 25.47
CA PRO A 629 -3.15 -3.81 26.69
C PRO A 629 -2.18 -4.94 27.03
N TYR A 630 -1.90 -5.09 28.32
CA TYR A 630 -1.08 -6.17 28.88
C TYR A 630 -1.94 -7.13 29.71
N MET A 631 -1.51 -8.39 29.85
CA MET A 631 -2.36 -9.43 30.47
C MET A 631 -2.31 -9.44 31.99
N THR A 632 -1.16 -9.13 32.57
CA THR A 632 -0.90 -9.17 34.01
C THR A 632 0.11 -8.07 34.38
N GLU A 633 0.19 -7.68 35.65
CA GLU A 633 1.19 -6.71 36.10
C GLU A 633 2.64 -7.17 35.86
N ASP A 634 2.87 -8.48 35.80
CA ASP A 634 4.18 -9.07 35.50
C ASP A 634 4.48 -9.16 33.99
N SER A 635 3.50 -8.87 33.13
CA SER A 635 3.67 -8.85 31.68
C SER A 635 4.61 -7.73 31.25
N TYR A 636 5.29 -7.93 30.12
CA TYR A 636 5.96 -6.83 29.42
C TYR A 636 4.93 -5.77 29.02
N LYS A 637 5.28 -4.50 29.24
CA LYS A 637 4.47 -3.34 28.86
C LYS A 637 5.16 -2.67 27.69
N VAL A 638 4.55 -2.76 26.51
CA VAL A 638 5.12 -2.23 25.27
C VAL A 638 4.26 -1.10 24.72
N PHE A 639 4.92 -0.06 24.22
CA PHE A 639 4.31 1.06 23.50
C PHE A 639 4.96 1.19 22.11
N LYS A 640 4.24 1.74 21.13
CA LYS A 640 4.78 2.04 19.80
C LYS A 640 4.85 3.54 19.59
N ASP A 641 6.06 4.05 19.41
CA ASP A 641 6.29 5.42 18.95
C ASP A 641 6.54 5.40 17.45
N TYR A 642 5.72 6.10 16.67
CA TYR A 642 5.85 6.11 15.21
C TYR A 642 5.51 7.47 14.63
N LEU A 643 6.03 7.73 13.43
CA LEU A 643 5.91 9.02 12.76
C LEU A 643 4.56 9.12 12.05
N VAL A 644 3.87 10.23 12.28
CA VAL A 644 2.61 10.61 11.63
C VAL A 644 2.77 11.99 10.99
N LEU A 645 1.98 12.24 9.94
CA LEU A 645 1.97 13.54 9.28
C LEU A 645 1.29 14.57 10.18
N LYS A 646 1.93 15.71 10.39
CA LYS A 646 1.34 16.85 11.10
C LYS A 646 0.16 17.43 10.32
N ASP A 647 -0.87 17.87 11.03
CA ASP A 647 -1.94 18.69 10.44
C ASP A 647 -1.45 20.14 10.34
N ILE A 648 -0.80 20.46 9.22
CA ILE A 648 -0.28 21.80 8.91
C ILE A 648 -1.18 22.45 7.86
N ASP A 649 -1.46 23.74 8.01
CA ASP A 649 -2.18 24.53 7.01
C ASP A 649 -1.49 24.38 5.63
N PRO A 650 -2.22 23.95 4.59
CA PRO A 650 -1.67 23.77 3.25
C PRO A 650 -0.94 25.00 2.68
N ILE A 651 -1.27 26.23 3.13
CA ILE A 651 -0.61 27.47 2.70
C ILE A 651 0.86 27.50 3.15
N THR A 652 1.20 26.86 4.26
CA THR A 652 2.59 26.86 4.80
C THR A 652 3.62 26.28 3.82
N ILE A 653 3.19 25.47 2.84
CA ILE A 653 4.07 24.98 1.78
C ILE A 653 4.71 26.13 0.99
N LEU A 654 4.06 27.29 0.90
CA LEU A 654 4.55 28.46 0.17
C LEU A 654 5.64 29.21 0.94
N ASP A 655 5.72 29.01 2.25
CA ASP A 655 6.70 29.66 3.14
C ASP A 655 7.95 28.79 3.35
N ARG A 656 7.93 27.54 2.88
CA ARG A 656 9.09 26.63 2.92
C ARG A 656 10.21 27.10 2.00
N GLU A 657 11.42 26.69 2.31
CA GLU A 657 12.55 26.85 1.39
C GLU A 657 12.36 25.93 0.19
N HIS A 658 12.42 26.49 -1.01
CA HIS A 658 12.27 25.73 -2.26
C HIS A 658 13.55 25.81 -3.08
N ASP A 659 13.90 24.69 -3.69
CA ASP A 659 15.04 24.59 -4.59
C ASP A 659 14.86 25.38 -5.89
N PHE A 660 13.63 25.76 -6.22
CA PHE A 660 13.25 26.45 -7.44
C PHE A 660 12.49 27.75 -7.12
N PRO A 661 12.64 28.81 -7.94
CA PRO A 661 11.92 30.06 -7.72
C PRO A 661 10.40 29.87 -7.77
N ILE A 662 9.69 30.45 -6.80
CA ILE A 662 8.22 30.48 -6.78
C ILE A 662 7.72 31.60 -7.68
N ILE A 663 6.84 31.25 -8.62
CA ILE A 663 6.04 32.18 -9.41
C ILE A 663 4.62 32.21 -8.87
N LYS A 664 4.09 33.40 -8.61
CA LYS A 664 2.73 33.62 -8.10
C LYS A 664 1.81 34.16 -9.20
N SER A 665 0.53 33.81 -9.15
CA SER A 665 -0.48 34.42 -10.02
C SER A 665 -0.66 35.90 -9.66
N ALA A 666 -1.14 36.70 -10.61
CA ALA A 666 -1.34 38.13 -10.40
C ALA A 666 -2.34 38.45 -9.26
N ASP A 667 -3.24 37.53 -8.95
CA ASP A 667 -4.26 37.62 -7.91
C ASP A 667 -3.96 36.77 -6.67
N PHE A 668 -2.72 36.31 -6.51
CA PHE A 668 -2.29 35.42 -5.42
C PHE A 668 -2.72 35.93 -4.04
N ASP A 669 -2.44 37.20 -3.70
CA ASP A 669 -2.75 37.74 -2.37
C ASP A 669 -4.25 37.79 -2.08
N VAL A 670 -5.08 38.03 -3.10
CA VAL A 670 -6.55 38.05 -2.99
C VAL A 670 -7.07 36.65 -2.75
N GLU A 671 -6.57 35.68 -3.52
CA GLU A 671 -6.97 34.27 -3.44
C GLU A 671 -6.57 33.64 -2.09
N VAL A 672 -5.34 33.90 -1.61
CA VAL A 672 -4.86 33.40 -0.30
C VAL A 672 -5.63 34.04 0.87
N ALA A 673 -5.94 35.34 0.80
CA ALA A 673 -6.75 36.00 1.82
C ALA A 673 -8.16 35.41 1.93
N GLY A 674 -8.76 34.97 0.80
CA GLY A 674 -10.07 34.31 0.77
C GLY A 674 -10.09 32.94 1.46
N VAL A 675 -8.96 32.21 1.48
CA VAL A 675 -8.83 30.91 2.16
C VAL A 675 -8.78 31.08 3.68
N LYS A 676 -8.02 32.07 4.17
CA LYS A 676 -7.87 32.35 5.62
C LYS A 676 -9.16 32.84 6.30
N VAL A 677 -10.16 33.28 5.54
CA VAL A 677 -11.48 33.74 6.03
C VAL A 677 -12.55 32.64 5.93
N GLY A 678 -12.27 31.55 5.22
CA GLY A 678 -13.20 30.44 4.96
C GLY A 678 -12.89 29.11 5.67
N MET A 679 -11.69 29.00 6.28
CA MET A 679 -11.40 28.06 7.37
C MET A 679 -11.86 28.67 8.69
#